data_AF-A0A1F5LCF6-F1
#
_entry.id   AF-A0A1F5LCF6-F1
#
_cell.length_a   1.000
_cell.length_b   1.000
_cell.length_c   1.000
_cell.angle_alpha   90.00
_cell.angle_beta   90.00
_cell.angle_gamma   90.00
#
_symmetry.space_group_name_H-M   'P 1'
#
loop_
_entity.id
_entity.type
_entity.pdbx_description
1 polymer ?
#
loop_
_entity_poly.entity_id
_entity_poly.type
_entity_poly.pdbx_seq_one_letter_code
_entity_poly.pdbx_strand_id
1 'polypeptide(L)'
;MSYFSFGDLPTIQTRKALLLLDFQNDFVRPTGALHVPNTPDILETLPQLAAAFRRVGDVVWVRSQFDTPQAITDWNFGDRIVLDREPPRRKPLPSSDVIEVGSDRDSPEPIDPEAFLSADPSLCVAPQTPGYQFPAPILAAIDAQKDTVMDKTGYSALESPGLILSFRTRFVTELYLCGSLSNVSVFATALDAVRNGFSVTLVENCLGFRDFQRHQEAMRRMADILGATGTTSQELTQELDWDETDAIARQGAPQPKRSANTAGIESIMDGLEAWNANDTTPKDDPQEEDEFSLSELASRSRAQRAAAQARGPAEEKKKVRARIRRPKRREPTPESGARPHADIRQQDMSSRPGETPSTSQSGIGEGDSRIVHNIDLPADAFERIQAEVEWQKMYHLSGLVPRLVAVQGQAQPDGAIPIYRHPADESPAFRPFTPAVDAVRATVERILGHPLNHVLIQLYRDGQDRISEHSDKTLDIVRGSFICNVSLGAERVMVLRTKASASESAEGAESGRTTQRVPLPHNSLFVLGQNTNMRWLHGIRADKRPDSIKSTAEQAYGGQRISLTFRQIGTYIEPATNTIWGQGAISKTVDQARPVIHADAAGTERLIAAFGQENRATEFDWDAVYGEGFDVVNFVTPSTAQLVLSGDSVIDLRVRLCLGENGIRYEVVTGYGEQGVGNDQTPVLPLYIASDGSTAAGDSAILTHLAQQVETTRPGAGPLRGGDYLPIIDQFLMHWREHRANNPVHAFEFGFEDWERVLDGQHYLGGTVLAIDDCSLWPVFREIMQTQGAFDTRFTNVNQYYQRVAKRGIVRSILEE
;
A
#
# COMPACT_ATOMS: atom_id res chain seq x y z
N MET A 1 -29.56 0.78 -45.63
CA MET A 1 -28.92 1.02 -44.31
C MET A 1 -27.41 0.97 -44.52
N SER A 2 -26.64 1.81 -43.81
CA SER A 2 -25.17 1.74 -43.82
C SER A 2 -24.71 1.20 -42.47
N TYR A 3 -23.88 0.16 -42.47
CA TYR A 3 -23.26 -0.34 -41.24
C TYR A 3 -22.23 0.67 -40.75
N PHE A 4 -22.49 1.30 -39.60
CA PHE A 4 -21.43 1.89 -38.80
C PHE A 4 -20.85 0.81 -37.91
N SER A 5 -19.60 0.43 -38.15
CA SER A 5 -18.84 -0.42 -37.23
C SER A 5 -18.35 0.47 -36.09
N PHE A 6 -18.67 0.12 -34.85
CA PHE A 6 -17.97 0.65 -33.68
C PHE A 6 -16.55 0.05 -33.66
N GLY A 7 -15.61 0.75 -34.30
CA GLY A 7 -14.19 0.44 -34.24
C GLY A 7 -13.53 1.21 -33.10
N ASP A 8 -12.70 0.51 -32.32
CA ASP A 8 -11.69 1.04 -31.40
C ASP A 8 -12.11 2.29 -30.61
N LEU A 9 -12.96 2.10 -29.59
CA LEU A 9 -13.05 3.07 -28.50
C LEU A 9 -11.65 3.27 -27.90
N PRO A 10 -11.10 4.50 -27.86
CA PRO A 10 -9.76 4.72 -27.37
C PRO A 10 -9.68 4.39 -25.87
N THR A 11 -8.73 3.55 -25.48
CA THR A 11 -8.40 3.34 -24.06
C THR A 11 -7.90 4.66 -23.48
N ILE A 12 -8.76 5.33 -22.71
CA ILE A 12 -8.42 6.60 -22.04
C ILE A 12 -7.35 6.30 -20.99
N GLN A 13 -6.10 6.62 -21.31
CA GLN A 13 -4.99 6.50 -20.38
C GLN A 13 -5.14 7.59 -19.31
N THR A 14 -5.43 7.18 -18.09
CA THR A 14 -5.51 8.08 -16.93
C THR A 14 -4.13 8.59 -16.56
N ARG A 15 -4.09 9.73 -15.86
CA ARG A 15 -2.84 10.40 -15.44
C ARG A 15 -2.66 10.39 -13.92
N LYS A 16 -1.40 10.45 -13.52
CA LYS A 16 -0.93 10.66 -12.14
C LYS A 16 -0.59 12.15 -11.96
N ALA A 17 -0.81 12.73 -10.77
CA ALA A 17 -0.34 14.07 -10.43
C ALA A 17 0.31 14.13 -9.04
N LEU A 18 1.36 14.95 -8.89
CA LEU A 18 2.11 15.16 -7.66
C LEU A 18 1.83 16.57 -7.12
N LEU A 19 1.29 16.66 -5.91
CA LEU A 19 1.06 17.92 -5.20
C LEU A 19 2.13 18.11 -4.13
N LEU A 20 2.80 19.26 -4.14
CA LEU A 20 3.81 19.65 -3.15
C LEU A 20 3.30 20.86 -2.38
N LEU A 21 2.77 20.60 -1.18
CA LEU A 21 2.01 21.59 -0.40
C LEU A 21 2.90 22.32 0.61
N ASP A 22 2.84 23.66 0.60
CA ASP A 22 3.20 24.52 1.73
C ASP A 22 4.67 24.40 2.20
N PHE A 23 5.60 24.08 1.31
CA PHE A 23 7.06 24.11 1.59
C PHE A 23 7.64 25.55 1.58
N GLN A 24 6.92 26.51 2.14
CA GLN A 24 7.30 27.93 2.20
C GLN A 24 8.30 28.20 3.34
N ASN A 25 9.02 29.33 3.26
CA ASN A 25 10.05 29.72 4.23
C ASN A 25 9.54 29.75 5.69
N ASP A 26 8.26 30.04 5.93
CA ASP A 26 7.65 30.00 7.26
C ASP A 26 7.61 28.59 7.90
N PHE A 27 7.51 27.55 7.08
CA PHE A 27 7.52 26.16 7.54
C PHE A 27 8.93 25.55 7.51
N VAL A 28 9.75 25.90 6.51
CA VAL A 28 11.02 25.18 6.24
C VAL A 28 12.29 25.86 6.77
N ARG A 29 12.20 27.06 7.36
CA ARG A 29 13.35 27.72 8.00
C ARG A 29 13.24 27.68 9.51
N PRO A 30 14.35 27.49 10.26
CA PRO A 30 14.38 27.65 11.72
C PRO A 30 13.94 29.02 12.25
N THR A 31 13.87 30.03 11.38
CA THR A 31 13.39 31.39 11.66
C THR A 31 12.01 31.68 11.08
N GLY A 32 11.30 30.67 10.56
CA GLY A 32 9.97 30.80 9.97
C GLY A 32 8.86 30.79 11.03
N ALA A 33 7.72 31.42 10.73
CA ALA A 33 6.62 31.58 11.70
C ALA A 33 6.08 30.26 12.27
N LEU A 34 6.16 29.15 11.51
CA LEU A 34 5.71 27.83 11.94
C LEU A 34 6.71 26.73 11.55
N HIS A 35 7.99 26.92 11.89
CA HIS A 35 9.06 25.98 11.55
C HIS A 35 8.74 24.50 11.84
N VAL A 36 9.07 23.62 10.91
CA VAL A 36 8.73 22.19 10.89
C VAL A 36 10.03 21.35 10.85
N PRO A 37 10.44 20.72 11.97
CA PRO A 37 11.81 20.23 12.15
C PRO A 37 12.35 19.23 11.13
N ASN A 38 11.50 18.38 10.55
CA ASN A 38 11.91 17.34 9.60
C ASN A 38 11.98 17.81 8.12
N THR A 39 11.75 19.10 7.85
CA THR A 39 11.76 19.63 6.48
C THR A 39 13.12 19.69 5.76
N PRO A 40 14.30 19.76 6.41
CA PRO A 40 15.59 19.75 5.70
C PRO A 40 15.77 18.51 4.80
N ASP A 41 15.59 17.31 5.36
CA ASP A 41 15.70 16.02 4.65
C ASP A 41 14.68 15.92 3.48
N ILE A 42 13.50 16.51 3.67
CA ILE A 42 12.47 16.60 2.63
C ILE A 42 12.95 17.52 1.50
N LEU A 43 13.51 18.69 1.80
CA LEU A 43 13.98 19.66 0.80
C LEU A 43 15.11 19.13 -0.09
N GLU A 44 15.96 18.22 0.39
CA GLU A 44 16.95 17.52 -0.44
C GLU A 44 16.30 16.52 -1.40
N THR A 45 15.15 15.96 -1.00
CA THR A 45 14.41 14.93 -1.71
C THR A 45 13.48 15.49 -2.81
N LEU A 46 12.77 16.59 -2.56
CA LEU A 46 11.74 17.11 -3.48
C LEU A 46 12.22 17.40 -4.92
N PRO A 47 13.40 17.99 -5.17
CA PRO A 47 13.84 18.32 -6.53
C PRO A 47 14.01 17.09 -7.41
N GLN A 48 14.53 15.99 -6.85
CA GLN A 48 14.71 14.71 -7.55
C GLN A 48 13.36 14.06 -7.84
N LEU A 49 12.47 14.02 -6.85
CA LEU A 49 11.13 13.46 -6.97
C LEU A 49 10.30 14.20 -8.04
N ALA A 50 10.30 15.54 -8.02
CA ALA A 50 9.60 16.34 -9.02
C ALA A 50 10.18 16.13 -10.44
N ALA A 51 11.50 16.03 -10.57
CA ALA A 51 12.16 15.78 -11.85
C ALA A 51 11.81 14.39 -12.44
N ALA A 52 11.65 13.36 -11.60
CA ALA A 52 11.16 12.05 -12.03
C ALA A 52 9.67 12.10 -12.40
N PHE A 53 8.83 12.73 -11.58
CA PHE A 53 7.38 12.73 -11.75
C PHE A 53 6.90 13.41 -13.05
N ARG A 54 7.62 14.43 -13.53
CA ARG A 54 7.38 15.10 -14.82
C ARG A 54 7.38 14.17 -16.05
N ARG A 55 7.91 12.94 -15.95
CA ARG A 55 7.90 11.96 -17.06
C ARG A 55 6.55 11.27 -17.24
N VAL A 56 5.82 11.04 -16.14
CA VAL A 56 4.60 10.22 -16.09
C VAL A 56 3.33 11.04 -15.89
N GLY A 57 3.46 12.26 -15.36
CA GLY A 57 2.35 12.97 -14.76
C GLY A 57 2.62 14.44 -14.54
N ASP A 58 1.66 15.09 -13.90
CA ASP A 58 1.62 16.54 -13.71
C ASP A 58 2.16 16.92 -12.32
N VAL A 59 2.98 17.97 -12.23
CA VAL A 59 3.56 18.46 -10.95
C VAL A 59 2.93 19.79 -10.57
N VAL A 60 2.49 19.91 -9.32
CA VAL A 60 1.79 21.08 -8.78
C VAL A 60 2.44 21.53 -7.48
N TRP A 61 3.05 22.71 -7.48
CA TRP A 61 3.57 23.37 -6.28
C TRP A 61 2.50 24.30 -5.73
N VAL A 62 2.16 24.12 -4.45
CA VAL A 62 1.09 24.88 -3.79
C VAL A 62 1.67 25.66 -2.62
N ARG A 63 1.30 26.92 -2.51
CA ARG A 63 1.57 27.78 -1.35
C ARG A 63 0.27 28.15 -0.67
N SER A 64 0.27 28.22 0.65
CA SER A 64 -0.78 28.90 1.39
C SER A 64 -0.54 30.40 1.35
N GLN A 65 -1.62 31.17 1.35
CA GLN A 65 -1.62 32.61 1.56
C GLN A 65 -2.73 32.95 2.55
N PHE A 66 -2.40 33.61 3.66
CA PHE A 66 -3.43 34.13 4.54
C PHE A 66 -4.18 35.30 3.86
N ASP A 67 -5.49 35.32 4.00
CA ASP A 67 -6.38 36.33 3.42
C ASP A 67 -7.53 36.66 4.39
N THR A 68 -8.30 35.63 4.79
CA THR A 68 -9.31 35.72 5.85
C THR A 68 -9.23 34.50 6.78
N PRO A 69 -9.62 34.62 8.07
CA PRO A 69 -9.64 33.50 9.00
C PRO A 69 -10.50 32.31 8.53
N GLN A 70 -9.91 31.12 8.51
CA GLN A 70 -10.51 29.89 8.01
C GLN A 70 -11.11 29.04 9.12
N ALA A 71 -12.26 28.40 8.84
CA ALA A 71 -12.90 27.48 9.77
C ALA A 71 -12.11 26.16 9.91
N ILE A 72 -11.97 25.69 11.16
CA ILE A 72 -11.29 24.44 11.51
C ILE A 72 -12.20 23.22 11.28
N THR A 73 -13.52 23.39 11.29
CA THR A 73 -14.50 22.30 11.22
C THR A 73 -15.17 22.15 9.85
N ASP A 74 -15.41 20.91 9.45
CA ASP A 74 -16.16 20.49 8.26
C ASP A 74 -17.49 19.87 8.67
N TRP A 75 -18.57 20.31 8.05
CA TRP A 75 -19.94 19.87 8.38
C TRP A 75 -20.23 18.40 8.07
N ASN A 76 -19.40 17.72 7.25
CA ASN A 76 -19.62 16.32 6.87
C ASN A 76 -18.61 15.31 7.47
N PHE A 77 -17.48 15.77 8.04
CA PHE A 77 -16.35 14.89 8.41
C PHE A 77 -15.70 15.23 9.76
N GLY A 78 -16.13 16.29 10.45
CA GLY A 78 -15.45 16.77 11.66
C GLY A 78 -14.31 17.71 11.30
N ASP A 79 -13.19 17.65 12.02
CA ASP A 79 -12.13 18.64 11.88
C ASP A 79 -11.45 18.55 10.50
N ARG A 80 -11.31 19.69 9.80
CA ARG A 80 -10.59 19.82 8.52
C ARG A 80 -9.08 19.63 8.68
N ILE A 81 -8.59 19.78 9.91
CA ILE A 81 -7.19 19.69 10.32
C ILE A 81 -7.13 19.02 11.70
N VAL A 82 -6.12 18.18 11.94
CA VAL A 82 -6.02 17.36 13.16
C VAL A 82 -5.15 18.08 14.21
N LEU A 83 -5.80 18.55 15.28
CA LEU A 83 -5.17 19.34 16.35
C LEU A 83 -5.16 18.65 17.72
N ASP A 84 -6.31 18.13 18.19
CA ASP A 84 -6.45 17.67 19.57
C ASP A 84 -6.89 16.20 19.74
N ARG A 85 -6.68 15.68 20.96
CA ARG A 85 -6.76 14.25 21.30
C ARG A 85 -8.15 13.75 21.69
N GLU A 86 -9.05 14.65 22.08
CA GLU A 86 -10.50 14.43 22.31
C GLU A 86 -11.23 15.77 22.02
N PRO A 87 -12.50 15.76 21.56
CA PRO A 87 -13.27 16.99 21.33
C PRO A 87 -13.61 17.71 22.64
N PRO A 88 -13.71 19.05 22.65
CA PRO A 88 -14.01 19.81 23.87
C PRO A 88 -15.42 19.50 24.39
N ARG A 89 -15.49 18.98 25.63
CA ARG A 89 -16.76 18.62 26.29
C ARG A 89 -17.68 19.83 26.40
N ARG A 90 -18.80 19.82 25.66
CA ARG A 90 -19.93 20.72 25.91
C ARG A 90 -20.38 20.57 27.37
N LYS A 91 -20.19 21.60 28.18
CA LYS A 91 -20.82 21.69 29.50
C LYS A 91 -22.34 21.77 29.30
N PRO A 92 -23.16 21.05 30.10
CA PRO A 92 -24.60 21.26 30.09
C PRO A 92 -24.91 22.72 30.42
N LEU A 93 -25.86 23.31 29.69
CA LEU A 93 -26.43 24.61 30.05
C LEU A 93 -27.21 24.43 31.36
N PRO A 94 -26.89 25.17 32.44
CA PRO A 94 -27.76 25.20 33.61
C PRO A 94 -29.05 25.93 33.23
N SER A 95 -30.18 25.39 33.65
CA SER A 95 -31.46 26.08 33.59
C SER A 95 -31.60 27.09 34.75
N SER A 96 -32.47 28.09 34.57
CA SER A 96 -32.87 29.12 35.54
C SER A 96 -31.89 30.29 35.75
N ASP A 97 -32.16 31.39 35.04
CA ASP A 97 -32.41 32.73 35.61
C ASP A 97 -31.65 33.13 36.89
N VAL A 98 -30.38 33.51 36.74
CA VAL A 98 -29.70 34.40 37.70
C VAL A 98 -28.96 35.47 36.91
N ILE A 99 -29.24 36.75 37.22
CA ILE A 99 -28.46 37.89 36.70
C ILE A 99 -27.34 38.18 37.70
N GLU A 100 -26.14 37.69 37.42
CA GLU A 100 -24.92 38.14 38.10
C GLU A 100 -24.06 39.05 37.23
N VAL A 101 -23.32 39.94 37.89
CA VAL A 101 -22.63 41.07 37.27
C VAL A 101 -21.32 40.62 36.61
N GLY A 102 -20.99 41.23 35.47
CA GLY A 102 -19.88 40.81 34.62
C GLY A 102 -18.52 40.75 35.33
N SER A 103 -17.74 39.74 34.96
CA SER A 103 -16.32 39.58 35.28
C SER A 103 -15.56 39.23 34.01
N ASP A 104 -14.32 39.70 33.88
CA ASP A 104 -13.55 39.63 32.63
C ASP A 104 -13.33 38.18 32.15
N ARG A 105 -14.09 37.76 31.13
CA ARG A 105 -13.98 36.44 30.48
C ARG A 105 -14.00 36.47 28.96
N ASP A 106 -14.11 37.63 28.33
CA ASP A 106 -13.98 37.79 26.87
C ASP A 106 -12.50 37.88 26.43
N SER A 107 -11.71 36.89 26.87
CA SER A 107 -10.41 36.56 26.27
C SER A 107 -10.62 35.27 25.46
N PRO A 108 -10.58 35.31 24.12
CA PRO A 108 -10.77 34.11 23.31
C PRO A 108 -9.70 33.06 23.63
N GLU A 109 -10.07 31.78 23.54
CA GLU A 109 -9.12 30.67 23.77
C GLU A 109 -7.96 30.74 22.76
N PRO A 110 -6.72 30.44 23.18
CA PRO A 110 -5.55 30.58 22.33
C PRO A 110 -5.62 29.59 21.16
N ILE A 111 -5.80 30.12 19.95
CA ILE A 111 -5.83 29.35 18.71
C ILE A 111 -4.50 28.60 18.54
N ASP A 112 -4.58 27.30 18.26
CA ASP A 112 -3.40 26.46 18.09
C ASP A 112 -2.50 26.97 16.95
N PRO A 113 -1.17 27.03 17.12
CA PRO A 113 -0.27 27.57 16.09
C PRO A 113 -0.29 26.79 14.77
N GLU A 114 -0.71 25.51 14.75
CA GLU A 114 -0.89 24.74 13.52
C GLU A 114 -2.22 25.02 12.81
N ALA A 115 -3.19 25.66 13.48
CA ALA A 115 -4.36 26.27 12.85
C ALA A 115 -4.01 27.62 12.18
N PHE A 116 -2.95 27.61 11.37
CA PHE A 116 -2.25 28.82 10.92
C PHE A 116 -3.04 29.71 9.94
N LEU A 117 -4.17 29.25 9.41
CA LEU A 117 -5.11 30.07 8.64
C LEU A 117 -6.32 30.54 9.46
N SER A 118 -6.44 30.11 10.72
CA SER A 118 -7.59 30.41 11.59
C SER A 118 -7.33 31.55 12.58
N ALA A 119 -6.07 31.93 12.81
CA ALA A 119 -5.69 33.07 13.65
C ALA A 119 -5.91 34.42 12.95
N ASP A 120 -6.29 35.45 13.71
CA ASP A 120 -6.44 36.83 13.23
C ASP A 120 -5.63 37.83 14.09
N PRO A 121 -4.65 38.55 13.53
CA PRO A 121 -4.04 38.34 12.21
C PRO A 121 -3.08 37.13 12.25
N SER A 122 -3.07 36.30 11.21
CA SER A 122 -2.04 35.26 11.12
C SER A 122 -0.66 35.84 10.81
N LEU A 123 0.34 35.39 11.56
CA LEU A 123 1.76 35.71 11.35
C LEU A 123 2.44 34.75 10.37
N CYS A 124 1.78 33.64 10.00
CA CYS A 124 2.29 32.62 9.09
C CYS A 124 1.71 32.82 7.68
N VAL A 125 2.52 32.64 6.64
CA VAL A 125 2.14 32.78 5.22
C VAL A 125 1.42 34.08 4.86
N ALA A 126 1.69 35.14 5.61
CA ALA A 126 1.13 36.46 5.37
C ALA A 126 1.61 37.02 4.00
N PRO A 127 0.73 37.65 3.20
CA PRO A 127 1.05 38.15 1.87
C PRO A 127 2.28 39.06 1.84
N GLN A 128 3.07 39.00 0.77
CA GLN A 128 4.28 39.82 0.53
C GLN A 128 5.42 39.65 1.56
N THR A 129 5.31 38.75 2.53
CA THR A 129 6.41 38.44 3.46
C THR A 129 7.49 37.55 2.82
N PRO A 130 8.72 37.54 3.34
CA PRO A 130 9.72 36.52 3.00
C PRO A 130 9.28 35.10 3.40
N GLY A 131 8.50 34.98 4.47
CA GLY A 131 7.97 33.72 5.01
C GLY A 131 7.05 32.98 4.03
N TYR A 132 6.17 33.72 3.35
CA TYR A 132 5.30 33.23 2.28
C TYR A 132 6.04 32.73 1.01
N GLN A 133 7.30 33.10 0.79
CA GLN A 133 8.05 32.67 -0.40
C GLN A 133 8.57 31.23 -0.27
N PHE A 134 8.78 30.55 -1.40
CA PHE A 134 9.53 29.28 -1.41
C PHE A 134 11.03 29.50 -1.10
N PRO A 135 11.73 28.49 -0.54
CA PRO A 135 13.17 28.53 -0.38
C PRO A 135 13.89 28.36 -1.74
N ALA A 136 15.15 28.78 -1.82
CA ALA A 136 15.94 28.74 -3.05
C ALA A 136 16.04 27.34 -3.73
N PRO A 137 16.17 26.21 -3.01
CA PRO A 137 16.18 24.88 -3.63
C PRO A 137 14.89 24.54 -4.38
N ILE A 138 13.73 24.96 -3.88
CA ILE A 138 12.44 24.77 -4.57
C ILE A 138 12.32 25.71 -5.76
N LEU A 139 12.70 26.98 -5.61
CA LEU A 139 12.71 27.94 -6.74
C LEU A 139 13.63 27.49 -7.88
N ALA A 140 14.72 26.78 -7.58
CA ALA A 140 15.59 26.15 -8.58
C ALA A 140 15.05 24.82 -9.14
N ALA A 141 14.14 24.15 -8.44
CA ALA A 141 13.56 22.88 -8.85
C ALA A 141 12.34 23.03 -9.77
N ILE A 142 11.60 24.14 -9.70
CA ILE A 142 10.36 24.39 -10.48
C ILE A 142 10.66 24.51 -11.99
N ASP A 143 10.01 23.69 -12.81
CA ASP A 143 10.05 23.81 -14.28
C ASP A 143 8.89 24.70 -14.74
N ALA A 144 9.18 25.98 -15.02
CA ALA A 144 8.18 26.98 -15.42
C ALA A 144 7.47 26.70 -16.77
N GLN A 145 7.80 25.62 -17.49
CA GLN A 145 7.09 25.19 -18.70
C GLN A 145 6.23 23.94 -18.49
N LYS A 146 6.42 23.20 -17.38
CA LYS A 146 5.73 21.91 -17.12
C LYS A 146 4.97 21.87 -15.81
N ASP A 147 5.45 22.58 -14.80
CA ASP A 147 4.86 22.59 -13.47
C ASP A 147 3.73 23.61 -13.39
N THR A 148 2.72 23.30 -12.59
CA THR A 148 1.75 24.30 -12.11
C THR A 148 2.27 24.89 -10.80
N VAL A 149 2.27 26.21 -10.65
CA VAL A 149 2.48 26.88 -9.36
C VAL A 149 1.20 27.64 -9.03
N MET A 150 0.68 27.47 -7.81
CA MET A 150 -0.56 28.10 -7.39
C MET A 150 -0.58 28.44 -5.90
N ASP A 151 -1.48 29.35 -5.54
CA ASP A 151 -1.72 29.78 -4.17
C ASP A 151 -3.11 29.30 -3.71
N LYS A 152 -3.24 28.90 -2.44
CA LYS A 152 -4.50 28.54 -1.77
C LYS A 152 -4.73 29.44 -0.56
N THR A 153 -5.97 29.86 -0.33
CA THR A 153 -6.38 30.64 0.85
C THR A 153 -6.97 29.80 1.98
N GLY A 154 -7.41 28.57 1.65
CA GLY A 154 -7.87 27.57 2.62
C GLY A 154 -6.84 26.46 2.89
N TYR A 155 -7.18 25.54 3.79
CA TYR A 155 -6.29 24.44 4.17
C TYR A 155 -6.09 23.43 3.02
N SER A 156 -7.15 23.11 2.27
CA SER A 156 -7.11 22.17 1.14
C SER A 156 -6.69 22.85 -0.16
N ALA A 157 -5.80 22.22 -0.93
CA ALA A 157 -5.41 22.71 -2.26
C ALA A 157 -6.55 22.58 -3.29
N LEU A 158 -7.50 21.68 -3.07
CA LEU A 158 -8.60 21.38 -3.98
C LEU A 158 -9.81 22.31 -3.81
N GLU A 159 -9.83 23.15 -2.78
CA GLU A 159 -10.80 24.25 -2.68
C GLU A 159 -10.68 25.27 -3.82
N SER A 160 -9.51 25.35 -4.47
CA SER A 160 -9.32 26.13 -5.70
C SER A 160 -10.07 25.46 -6.87
N PRO A 161 -11.18 26.03 -7.40
CA PRO A 161 -12.03 25.34 -8.37
C PRO A 161 -11.31 25.06 -9.71
N GLY A 162 -10.28 25.86 -10.01
CA GLY A 162 -9.43 25.66 -11.18
C GLY A 162 -8.59 24.38 -11.12
N LEU A 163 -8.17 23.92 -9.93
CA LEU A 163 -7.32 22.74 -9.81
C LEU A 163 -8.10 21.45 -10.09
N ILE A 164 -9.28 21.27 -9.48
CA ILE A 164 -10.15 20.12 -9.75
C ILE A 164 -10.53 20.05 -11.24
N LEU A 165 -10.90 21.20 -11.83
CA LEU A 165 -11.24 21.25 -13.26
C LEU A 165 -10.03 20.90 -14.14
N SER A 166 -8.84 21.38 -13.79
CA SER A 166 -7.58 21.10 -14.51
C SER A 166 -7.10 19.65 -14.38
N PHE A 167 -7.45 18.95 -13.30
CA PHE A 167 -7.23 17.51 -13.17
C PHE A 167 -8.25 16.71 -13.99
N ARG A 168 -9.53 17.09 -13.97
CA ARG A 168 -10.58 16.44 -14.76
C ARG A 168 -10.34 16.59 -16.28
N THR A 169 -9.95 17.76 -16.78
CA THR A 169 -9.62 17.94 -18.21
C THR A 169 -8.34 17.23 -18.66
N ARG A 170 -7.45 16.90 -17.72
CA ARG A 170 -6.25 16.08 -17.95
C ARG A 170 -6.47 14.57 -17.71
N PHE A 171 -7.67 14.12 -17.34
CA PHE A 171 -7.95 12.73 -16.95
C PHE A 171 -7.03 12.21 -15.83
N VAL A 172 -6.65 13.08 -14.90
CA VAL A 172 -5.93 12.68 -13.68
C VAL A 172 -6.88 11.91 -12.77
N THR A 173 -6.44 10.74 -12.26
CA THR A 173 -7.21 9.91 -11.31
C THR A 173 -6.44 9.57 -10.03
N GLU A 174 -5.11 9.67 -10.06
CA GLU A 174 -4.22 9.37 -8.93
C GLU A 174 -3.49 10.64 -8.48
N LEU A 175 -3.65 11.02 -7.21
CA LEU A 175 -2.95 12.15 -6.59
C LEU A 175 -1.92 11.65 -5.58
N TYR A 176 -0.68 12.04 -5.77
CA TYR A 176 0.43 11.80 -4.86
C TYR A 176 0.69 13.07 -4.04
N LEU A 177 0.70 12.97 -2.72
CA LEU A 177 0.78 14.12 -1.82
C LEU A 177 2.11 14.16 -1.05
N CYS A 178 2.84 15.27 -1.21
CA CYS A 178 3.92 15.74 -0.33
C CYS A 178 3.44 17.04 0.33
N GLY A 179 3.83 17.32 1.58
CA GLY A 179 3.52 18.64 2.14
C GLY A 179 3.77 18.85 3.62
N SER A 180 3.66 20.11 4.03
CA SER A 180 3.90 20.58 5.39
C SER A 180 2.75 21.50 5.85
N LEU A 181 1.87 21.15 6.76
CA LEU A 181 1.90 20.02 7.69
C LEU A 181 1.01 18.84 7.26
N SER A 182 1.46 17.64 7.59
CA SER A 182 0.77 16.36 7.39
C SER A 182 -0.62 16.31 8.03
N ASN A 183 -0.76 16.84 9.25
CA ASN A 183 -2.00 16.91 10.00
C ASN A 183 -2.91 18.08 9.61
N VAL A 184 -2.45 18.99 8.74
CA VAL A 184 -3.17 20.21 8.37
C VAL A 184 -3.48 20.19 6.87
N SER A 185 -2.65 20.83 6.05
CA SER A 185 -2.90 21.00 4.62
C SER A 185 -2.92 19.70 3.81
N VAL A 186 -2.11 18.71 4.19
CA VAL A 186 -2.09 17.39 3.52
C VAL A 186 -3.37 16.63 3.85
N PHE A 187 -3.77 16.59 5.13
CA PHE A 187 -5.03 15.97 5.57
C PHE A 187 -6.25 16.59 4.87
N ALA A 188 -6.37 17.92 4.88
CA ALA A 188 -7.45 18.64 4.21
C ALA A 188 -7.49 18.36 2.69
N THR A 189 -6.33 18.32 2.04
CA THR A 189 -6.23 18.03 0.60
C THR A 189 -6.56 16.57 0.28
N ALA A 190 -6.16 15.61 1.13
CA ALA A 190 -6.51 14.20 0.98
C ALA A 190 -8.02 13.97 1.14
N LEU A 191 -8.66 14.66 2.09
CA LEU A 191 -10.11 14.62 2.31
C LEU A 191 -10.87 15.07 1.06
N ASP A 192 -10.54 16.25 0.52
CA ASP A 192 -11.21 16.77 -0.69
C ASP A 192 -10.83 16.02 -1.97
N ALA A 193 -9.67 15.34 -2.01
CA ALA A 193 -9.30 14.47 -3.11
C ALA A 193 -10.23 13.25 -3.20
N VAL A 194 -10.43 12.55 -2.08
CA VAL A 194 -11.32 11.38 -2.03
C VAL A 194 -12.78 11.78 -2.25
N ARG A 195 -13.22 12.92 -1.70
CA ARG A 195 -14.55 13.53 -2.02
C ARG A 195 -14.77 13.77 -3.50
N ASN A 196 -13.71 14.10 -4.26
CA ASN A 196 -13.80 14.35 -5.70
C ASN A 196 -13.57 13.10 -6.58
N GLY A 197 -13.37 11.93 -5.97
CA GLY A 197 -13.19 10.65 -6.65
C GLY A 197 -11.75 10.32 -7.06
N PHE A 198 -10.75 11.02 -6.52
CA PHE A 198 -9.33 10.71 -6.77
C PHE A 198 -8.81 9.63 -5.82
N SER A 199 -7.99 8.72 -6.34
CA SER A 199 -7.17 7.82 -5.53
C SER A 199 -6.01 8.61 -4.91
N VAL A 200 -5.76 8.46 -3.60
CA VAL A 200 -4.73 9.21 -2.88
C VAL A 200 -3.57 8.31 -2.47
N THR A 201 -2.36 8.75 -2.77
CA THR A 201 -1.11 8.16 -2.29
C THR A 201 -0.32 9.21 -1.51
N LEU A 202 0.12 8.86 -0.31
CA LEU A 202 0.94 9.72 0.55
C LEU A 202 2.40 9.39 0.34
N VAL A 203 3.23 10.41 0.09
CA VAL A 203 4.69 10.25 -0.05
C VAL A 203 5.31 10.45 1.33
N GLU A 204 5.37 9.37 2.12
CA GLU A 204 5.47 9.39 3.58
C GLU A 204 6.69 10.15 4.10
N ASN A 205 7.87 9.91 3.53
CA ASN A 205 9.12 10.61 3.87
C ASN A 205 9.23 12.01 3.21
N CYS A 206 8.13 12.56 2.71
CA CYS A 206 8.00 13.93 2.20
C CYS A 206 6.83 14.67 2.89
N LEU A 207 6.51 14.26 4.13
CA LEU A 207 5.46 14.85 4.96
C LEU A 207 6.06 15.57 6.18
N GLY A 208 5.82 16.87 6.28
CA GLY A 208 6.24 17.71 7.40
C GLY A 208 5.36 17.52 8.63
N PHE A 209 5.96 17.51 9.82
CA PHE A 209 5.24 17.57 11.10
C PHE A 209 6.07 18.26 12.20
N ARG A 210 5.38 18.85 13.19
CA ARG A 210 6.00 19.37 14.42
C ARG A 210 5.71 18.48 15.61
N ASP A 211 4.48 17.96 15.71
CA ASP A 211 4.09 16.93 16.67
C ASP A 211 3.92 15.56 15.97
N PHE A 212 4.56 14.53 16.51
CA PHE A 212 4.54 13.19 15.94
C PHE A 212 3.22 12.43 16.20
N GLN A 213 2.48 12.75 17.27
CA GLN A 213 1.18 12.15 17.55
C GLN A 213 0.10 12.72 16.61
N ARG A 214 0.10 14.04 16.35
CA ARG A 214 -0.75 14.67 15.33
C ARG A 214 -0.46 14.10 13.95
N HIS A 215 0.82 13.92 13.60
CA HIS A 215 1.24 13.25 12.36
C HIS A 215 0.68 11.82 12.27
N GLN A 216 0.91 11.00 13.31
CA GLN A 216 0.49 9.60 13.35
C GLN A 216 -1.03 9.46 13.23
N GLU A 217 -1.81 10.27 13.94
CA GLU A 217 -3.28 10.26 13.86
C GLU A 217 -3.78 10.75 12.50
N ALA A 218 -3.15 11.75 11.89
CA ALA A 218 -3.51 12.21 10.55
C ALA A 218 -3.21 11.13 9.49
N MET A 219 -2.04 10.50 9.54
CA MET A 219 -1.69 9.36 8.67
C MET A 219 -2.70 8.22 8.83
N ARG A 220 -3.03 7.87 10.07
CA ARG A 220 -4.02 6.83 10.38
C ARG A 220 -5.41 7.19 9.85
N ARG A 221 -5.92 8.42 10.06
CA ARG A 221 -7.22 8.86 9.51
C ARG A 221 -7.22 8.81 7.98
N MET A 222 -6.13 9.21 7.31
CA MET A 222 -6.02 9.13 5.85
C MET A 222 -6.06 7.68 5.35
N ALA A 223 -5.42 6.73 6.04
CA ALA A 223 -5.49 5.31 5.70
C ALA A 223 -6.86 4.68 6.03
N ASP A 224 -7.32 4.78 7.28
CA ASP A 224 -8.50 4.08 7.82
C ASP A 224 -9.83 4.62 7.27
N ILE A 225 -9.92 5.95 7.09
CA ILE A 225 -11.19 6.64 6.76
C ILE A 225 -11.22 7.02 5.28
N LEU A 226 -10.12 7.55 4.74
CA LEU A 226 -10.05 8.01 3.34
C LEU A 226 -9.55 6.92 2.37
N GLY A 227 -8.95 5.83 2.87
CA GLY A 227 -8.41 4.76 2.03
C GLY A 227 -7.13 5.14 1.28
N ALA A 228 -6.41 6.17 1.74
CA ALA A 228 -5.14 6.59 1.15
C ALA A 228 -4.05 5.53 1.36
N THR A 229 -3.13 5.41 0.39
CA THR A 229 -2.03 4.43 0.45
C THR A 229 -0.68 5.10 0.72
N GLY A 230 0.18 4.44 1.50
CA GLY A 230 1.55 4.91 1.78
C GLY A 230 2.57 4.44 0.75
N THR A 231 3.53 5.31 0.41
CA THR A 231 4.78 4.96 -0.29
C THR A 231 5.88 5.97 0.04
N THR A 232 7.15 5.60 -0.13
CA THR A 232 8.27 6.54 -0.03
C THR A 232 8.57 7.25 -1.36
N SER A 233 9.19 8.43 -1.31
CA SER A 233 9.68 9.16 -2.49
C SER A 233 10.68 8.32 -3.31
N GLN A 234 11.47 7.49 -2.61
CA GLN A 234 12.29 6.47 -3.24
C GLN A 234 11.39 5.53 -4.05
N GLU A 235 10.53 4.74 -3.39
CA GLU A 235 9.63 3.74 -4.00
C GLU A 235 8.84 4.30 -5.19
N LEU A 236 8.25 5.49 -5.02
CA LEU A 236 7.50 6.19 -6.06
C LEU A 236 8.37 6.40 -7.30
N THR A 237 9.54 7.02 -7.15
CA THR A 237 10.50 7.22 -8.26
C THR A 237 10.79 5.90 -8.99
N GLN A 238 10.86 4.78 -8.26
CA GLN A 238 11.09 3.47 -8.84
C GLN A 238 9.88 2.89 -9.57
N GLU A 239 8.64 3.18 -9.14
CA GLU A 239 7.43 2.85 -9.90
C GLU A 239 7.48 3.56 -11.26
N LEU A 240 7.92 4.82 -11.28
CA LEU A 240 8.00 5.63 -12.50
C LEU A 240 9.07 5.11 -13.49
N ASP A 241 10.27 4.77 -12.99
CA ASP A 241 11.32 4.12 -13.80
C ASP A 241 10.82 2.83 -14.47
N TRP A 242 9.92 2.12 -13.79
CA TRP A 242 9.43 0.79 -14.17
C TRP A 242 8.32 0.90 -15.21
N ASP A 243 7.38 1.82 -15.02
CA ASP A 243 6.36 2.21 -16.02
C ASP A 243 7.04 2.63 -17.34
N GLU A 244 8.11 3.44 -17.27
CA GLU A 244 8.92 3.85 -18.42
C GLU A 244 9.65 2.66 -19.08
N THR A 245 10.29 1.79 -18.29
CA THR A 245 11.04 0.63 -18.80
C THR A 245 10.13 -0.42 -19.46
N ASP A 246 8.97 -0.72 -18.88
CA ASP A 246 8.02 -1.70 -19.41
C ASP A 246 7.34 -1.18 -20.70
N ALA A 247 7.05 0.12 -20.78
CA ALA A 247 6.56 0.76 -22.00
C ALA A 247 7.57 0.66 -23.16
N ILE A 248 8.87 0.81 -22.89
CA ILE A 248 9.95 0.65 -23.88
C ILE A 248 10.08 -0.82 -24.29
N ALA A 249 10.10 -1.75 -23.33
CA ALA A 249 10.24 -3.18 -23.61
C ALA A 249 9.11 -3.72 -24.51
N ARG A 250 7.86 -3.28 -24.29
CA ARG A 250 6.69 -3.68 -25.08
C ARG A 250 6.72 -3.20 -26.54
N GLN A 251 7.46 -2.14 -26.87
CA GLN A 251 7.61 -1.68 -28.26
C GLN A 251 8.48 -2.63 -29.11
N GLY A 252 9.26 -3.52 -28.49
CA GLY A 252 10.13 -4.48 -29.18
C GLY A 252 9.50 -5.85 -29.48
N ALA A 253 8.30 -6.15 -28.98
CA ALA A 253 7.73 -7.50 -29.01
C ALA A 253 6.59 -7.66 -30.05
N PRO A 254 6.58 -8.73 -30.88
CA PRO A 254 5.47 -9.01 -31.78
C PRO A 254 4.23 -9.47 -31.01
N GLN A 255 3.13 -8.71 -31.07
CA GLN A 255 1.87 -9.12 -30.44
C GLN A 255 1.25 -10.35 -31.13
N PRO A 256 0.85 -11.40 -30.38
CA PRO A 256 -0.09 -12.39 -30.88
C PRO A 256 -1.49 -11.77 -31.02
N LYS A 257 -2.25 -12.19 -32.05
CA LYS A 257 -3.60 -11.67 -32.30
C LYS A 257 -4.57 -12.14 -31.20
N ARG A 258 -5.12 -11.21 -30.42
CA ARG A 258 -6.20 -11.48 -29.47
C ARG A 258 -7.49 -11.88 -30.20
N SER A 259 -8.17 -12.91 -29.70
CA SER A 259 -9.60 -13.11 -29.91
C SER A 259 -10.37 -12.28 -28.89
N ALA A 260 -11.37 -11.51 -29.34
CA ALA A 260 -12.22 -10.75 -28.43
C ALA A 260 -13.20 -11.68 -27.68
N ASN A 261 -13.28 -11.50 -26.37
CA ASN A 261 -14.43 -11.72 -25.50
C ASN A 261 -13.99 -11.26 -24.10
N THR A 262 -14.66 -10.25 -23.54
CA THR A 262 -14.30 -9.67 -22.23
C THR A 262 -15.57 -9.07 -21.63
N ALA A 263 -15.85 -9.38 -20.36
CA ALA A 263 -17.03 -8.87 -19.67
C ALA A 263 -16.66 -7.68 -18.79
N GLY A 264 -17.41 -6.57 -18.91
CA GLY A 264 -17.28 -5.42 -18.03
C GLY A 264 -18.07 -4.20 -18.50
N ILE A 265 -18.87 -3.62 -17.61
CA ILE A 265 -19.60 -2.33 -17.73
C ILE A 265 -20.72 -2.26 -18.79
N GLU A 266 -20.61 -2.89 -19.96
CA GLU A 266 -21.65 -2.87 -21.01
C GLU A 266 -23.01 -3.42 -20.53
N SER A 267 -22.96 -4.41 -19.61
CA SER A 267 -24.12 -5.08 -18.99
C SER A 267 -25.13 -4.17 -18.26
N ILE A 268 -24.87 -2.87 -18.11
CA ILE A 268 -25.80 -1.91 -17.47
C ILE A 268 -26.61 -1.11 -18.52
N MET A 269 -26.17 -1.06 -19.79
CA MET A 269 -26.97 -0.46 -20.88
C MET A 269 -27.88 -1.49 -21.57
N ASP A 270 -27.43 -2.73 -21.73
CA ASP A 270 -28.26 -3.82 -22.31
C ASP A 270 -29.55 -4.12 -21.49
N GLY A 271 -29.58 -3.73 -20.22
CA GLY A 271 -30.72 -3.93 -19.32
C GLY A 271 -31.97 -3.10 -19.65
N LEU A 272 -31.90 -2.14 -20.59
CA LEU A 272 -33.00 -1.22 -20.91
C LEU A 272 -33.74 -1.49 -22.23
N GLU A 273 -33.28 -2.44 -23.05
CA GLU A 273 -33.96 -2.82 -24.31
C GLU A 273 -34.69 -4.18 -24.25
N ALA A 274 -34.66 -4.85 -23.10
CA ALA A 274 -35.12 -6.23 -22.91
C ALA A 274 -36.66 -6.43 -22.78
N TRP A 275 -37.48 -5.59 -23.41
CA TRP A 275 -38.95 -5.76 -23.49
C TRP A 275 -39.46 -5.62 -24.93
N ASN A 276 -39.21 -6.63 -25.78
CA ASN A 276 -40.13 -7.17 -26.80
C ASN A 276 -39.42 -8.10 -27.80
N ALA A 277 -39.65 -9.43 -27.73
CA ALA A 277 -39.88 -10.32 -28.89
C ALA A 277 -39.89 -11.82 -28.50
N ASN A 278 -41.08 -12.42 -28.54
CA ASN A 278 -41.44 -13.75 -29.09
C ASN A 278 -42.88 -14.08 -28.60
N ASP A 279 -43.74 -14.78 -29.33
CA ASP A 279 -43.49 -15.72 -30.44
C ASP A 279 -44.68 -15.76 -31.46
N THR A 280 -44.47 -16.45 -32.59
CA THR A 280 -45.46 -16.98 -33.57
C THR A 280 -46.39 -16.02 -34.36
N THR A 281 -46.26 -16.12 -35.69
CA THR A 281 -47.31 -15.81 -36.69
C THR A 281 -48.19 -17.05 -36.93
N PRO A 282 -49.47 -16.96 -37.36
CA PRO A 282 -49.75 -16.75 -38.80
C PRO A 282 -51.07 -16.01 -39.18
N LYS A 283 -51.07 -15.41 -40.40
CA LYS A 283 -52.25 -14.92 -41.17
C LYS A 283 -52.99 -13.68 -40.63
N ASP A 284 -53.70 -12.86 -41.43
CA ASP A 284 -54.02 -12.89 -42.88
C ASP A 284 -53.60 -11.57 -43.59
N ASP A 285 -53.99 -11.41 -44.86
CA ASP A 285 -53.69 -10.32 -45.83
C ASP A 285 -54.91 -9.38 -46.04
N PRO A 286 -54.88 -8.34 -46.91
CA PRO A 286 -54.14 -7.07 -46.91
C PRO A 286 -55.04 -5.83 -46.67
N GLN A 287 -54.47 -4.61 -46.58
CA GLN A 287 -55.00 -3.40 -47.25
C GLN A 287 -54.04 -2.18 -47.20
N GLU A 288 -53.87 -1.54 -48.37
CA GLU A 288 -54.00 -0.09 -48.70
C GLU A 288 -53.32 0.96 -47.77
N GLU A 289 -52.30 1.69 -48.26
CA GLU A 289 -52.35 3.06 -48.87
C GLU A 289 -52.12 4.18 -47.82
N ASP A 290 -51.46 5.32 -48.10
CA ASP A 290 -50.95 5.84 -49.38
C ASP A 290 -49.64 6.68 -49.24
N GLU A 291 -49.15 7.22 -50.36
CA GLU A 291 -47.92 8.01 -50.50
C GLU A 291 -47.80 9.25 -49.59
N PHE A 292 -46.56 9.69 -49.32
CA PHE A 292 -46.05 10.87 -50.04
C PHE A 292 -44.52 10.86 -50.18
N SER A 293 -44.04 11.19 -51.38
CA SER A 293 -42.62 11.40 -51.71
C SER A 293 -42.44 12.85 -52.23
N LEU A 294 -41.27 13.43 -52.52
CA LEU A 294 -39.90 12.94 -52.74
C LEU A 294 -38.93 14.14 -52.53
N SER A 295 -37.63 13.94 -52.80
CA SER A 295 -36.65 14.95 -53.24
C SER A 295 -36.44 16.23 -52.41
N GLU A 296 -35.43 16.20 -51.52
CA GLU A 296 -34.23 17.08 -51.47
C GLU A 296 -33.39 16.70 -50.22
N LEU A 297 -32.05 16.68 -50.17
CA LEU A 297 -30.98 16.89 -51.15
C LEU A 297 -29.88 15.82 -50.95
N ALA A 298 -29.68 14.90 -51.91
CA ALA A 298 -28.65 13.83 -51.78
C ALA A 298 -28.02 13.37 -53.12
N SER A 299 -27.40 14.29 -53.87
CA SER A 299 -26.47 13.94 -54.98
C SER A 299 -25.52 15.12 -55.26
N ARG A 300 -24.29 14.99 -55.80
CA ARG A 300 -23.70 13.95 -56.65
C ARG A 300 -22.23 13.64 -56.32
N SER A 301 -21.79 12.46 -56.77
CA SER A 301 -20.41 11.94 -56.65
C SER A 301 -19.46 12.33 -57.79
N ARG A 302 -18.17 12.03 -57.57
CA ARG A 302 -17.08 11.72 -58.54
C ARG A 302 -16.28 12.88 -59.13
N ALA A 303 -14.98 12.61 -59.29
CA ALA A 303 -13.94 13.51 -59.76
C ALA A 303 -13.36 13.07 -61.11
N GLN A 304 -12.87 14.02 -61.90
CA GLN A 304 -11.68 13.91 -62.76
C GLN A 304 -11.51 15.18 -63.62
N ARG A 305 -10.28 15.72 -63.68
CA ARG A 305 -9.60 16.24 -64.89
C ARG A 305 -8.20 16.74 -64.56
N ALA A 306 -7.36 16.88 -65.59
CA ALA A 306 -5.98 17.33 -65.47
C ALA A 306 -5.57 18.25 -66.63
N ALA A 307 -4.48 18.99 -66.40
CA ALA A 307 -3.56 19.59 -67.38
C ALA A 307 -4.02 20.77 -68.27
N ALA A 308 -3.41 21.95 -68.02
CA ALA A 308 -2.37 22.57 -68.89
C ALA A 308 -2.56 24.06 -69.29
N GLN A 309 -1.40 24.70 -69.54
CA GLN A 309 -1.13 26.03 -70.16
C GLN A 309 -1.37 27.29 -69.30
N ALA A 310 -0.59 28.39 -69.43
CA ALA A 310 0.81 28.59 -69.90
C ALA A 310 1.30 30.05 -69.64
N ARG A 311 2.65 30.23 -69.62
CA ARG A 311 3.48 31.47 -69.79
C ARG A 311 4.16 32.06 -68.53
N GLY A 312 5.45 32.43 -68.71
CA GLY A 312 6.25 33.36 -67.87
C GLY A 312 6.46 34.70 -68.60
N PRO A 313 7.61 35.44 -68.49
CA PRO A 313 8.97 34.94 -68.17
C PRO A 313 9.90 35.87 -67.30
N ALA A 314 11.14 35.39 -67.07
CA ALA A 314 12.40 36.14 -66.79
C ALA A 314 12.53 36.95 -65.48
N GLU A 315 13.71 37.15 -64.84
CA GLU A 315 15.08 36.55 -64.77
C GLU A 315 15.74 37.13 -63.47
N GLU A 316 16.93 36.82 -62.94
CA GLU A 316 18.20 36.15 -63.33
C GLU A 316 18.57 35.06 -62.26
N LYS A 317 19.70 34.31 -62.14
CA LYS A 317 21.17 34.37 -62.43
C LYS A 317 21.98 35.26 -61.45
N LYS A 318 23.08 34.85 -60.79
CA LYS A 318 24.22 33.89 -60.99
C LYS A 318 24.83 33.60 -59.57
N LYS A 319 25.52 32.53 -59.12
CA LYS A 319 26.16 31.23 -59.53
C LYS A 319 26.07 30.27 -58.29
N VAL A 320 26.28 28.94 -58.24
CA VAL A 320 26.89 27.87 -59.08
C VAL A 320 28.41 27.55 -58.88
N ARG A 321 28.77 26.59 -57.99
CA ARG A 321 29.81 25.54 -58.26
C ARG A 321 29.77 24.30 -57.32
N ALA A 322 29.98 23.11 -57.90
CA ALA A 322 30.25 21.83 -57.22
C ALA A 322 31.25 20.98 -58.05
N ARG A 323 31.81 19.89 -57.49
CA ARG A 323 32.65 18.90 -58.21
C ARG A 323 32.49 17.48 -57.63
N ILE A 324 32.74 16.45 -58.44
CA ILE A 324 32.37 15.04 -58.18
C ILE A 324 33.44 14.08 -58.77
N ARG A 325 33.77 12.97 -58.08
CA ARG A 325 33.99 11.56 -58.59
C ARG A 325 35.15 10.75 -57.93
N ARG A 326 34.78 9.68 -57.21
CA ARG A 326 35.16 8.22 -57.30
C ARG A 326 36.44 7.78 -58.11
N PRO A 327 36.97 6.52 -57.95
CA PRO A 327 37.32 5.67 -56.77
C PRO A 327 38.60 4.76 -56.98
N LYS A 328 38.93 3.79 -56.07
CA LYS A 328 39.57 2.41 -56.25
C LYS A 328 40.80 1.97 -55.37
N ARG A 329 40.66 0.76 -54.77
CA ARG A 329 41.55 -0.48 -54.82
C ARG A 329 42.87 -0.64 -53.99
N ARG A 330 42.78 -1.48 -52.93
CA ARG A 330 43.58 -2.66 -52.45
C ARG A 330 45.14 -2.73 -52.41
N GLU A 331 45.63 -3.27 -51.26
CA GLU A 331 46.74 -4.27 -51.04
C GLU A 331 48.21 -3.85 -51.32
N PRO A 332 49.27 -4.54 -50.79
CA PRO A 332 49.33 -5.86 -50.10
C PRO A 332 50.16 -5.92 -48.76
N THR A 333 50.39 -7.15 -48.27
CA THR A 333 51.17 -7.59 -47.08
C THR A 333 52.69 -7.80 -47.34
N PRO A 334 53.48 -8.14 -46.30
CA PRO A 334 54.53 -9.16 -46.41
C PRO A 334 54.45 -10.29 -45.34
N GLU A 335 55.29 -11.33 -45.51
CA GLU A 335 55.32 -12.63 -44.79
C GLU A 335 56.42 -12.65 -43.67
N SER A 336 56.82 -13.71 -42.95
CA SER A 336 56.58 -15.19 -42.96
C SER A 336 56.95 -15.80 -41.57
N GLY A 337 56.66 -17.08 -41.28
CA GLY A 337 57.18 -17.72 -40.03
C GLY A 337 56.64 -19.10 -39.58
N ALA A 338 56.92 -20.17 -40.34
CA ALA A 338 56.99 -21.61 -39.97
C ALA A 338 56.05 -22.29 -38.92
N ARG A 339 55.53 -23.48 -39.27
CA ARG A 339 55.05 -24.56 -38.36
C ARG A 339 56.12 -25.66 -38.18
N PRO A 340 55.89 -26.67 -37.33
CA PRO A 340 55.68 -28.02 -37.89
C PRO A 340 54.42 -28.75 -37.38
N HIS A 341 54.16 -29.96 -37.89
CA HIS A 341 52.94 -30.77 -37.72
C HIS A 341 53.16 -32.07 -36.91
N ALA A 342 52.10 -32.53 -36.24
CA ALA A 342 51.67 -33.94 -36.15
C ALA A 342 50.15 -33.93 -35.82
N ASP A 343 49.25 -34.28 -36.73
CA ASP A 343 48.82 -35.65 -37.13
C ASP A 343 48.18 -36.48 -36.00
N ILE A 344 46.85 -36.69 -36.09
CA ILE A 344 46.16 -37.97 -35.86
C ILE A 344 44.74 -37.95 -36.46
N ARG A 345 44.30 -39.14 -36.85
CA ARG A 345 43.22 -39.54 -37.77
C ARG A 345 41.79 -39.09 -37.39
N GLN A 346 40.93 -39.01 -38.43
CA GLN A 346 39.47 -39.05 -38.31
C GLN A 346 38.97 -40.46 -37.94
N GLN A 347 37.84 -40.53 -37.21
CA GLN A 347 36.84 -41.61 -37.37
C GLN A 347 35.45 -41.12 -36.92
N ASP A 348 34.41 -41.54 -37.63
CA ASP A 348 33.00 -41.13 -37.46
C ASP A 348 32.36 -41.55 -36.12
N MET A 349 31.39 -40.76 -35.62
CA MET A 349 29.95 -41.13 -35.74
C MET A 349 28.95 -40.21 -35.01
N SER A 350 27.74 -40.17 -35.57
CA SER A 350 26.44 -39.83 -34.93
C SER A 350 26.24 -38.47 -34.23
N SER A 351 25.47 -37.63 -34.93
CA SER A 351 24.82 -36.39 -34.48
C SER A 351 23.91 -36.49 -33.23
N ARG A 352 23.93 -35.44 -32.40
CA ARG A 352 22.75 -34.88 -31.70
C ARG A 352 22.66 -33.37 -32.01
N PRO A 353 21.46 -32.75 -32.01
CA PRO A 353 21.29 -31.40 -32.56
C PRO A 353 21.25 -30.28 -31.50
N GLY A 354 21.88 -29.15 -31.82
CA GLY A 354 21.32 -27.84 -31.51
C GLY A 354 21.69 -27.15 -30.20
N GLU A 355 22.97 -26.97 -29.89
CA GLU A 355 23.38 -25.88 -28.99
C GLU A 355 23.14 -24.53 -29.69
N THR A 356 22.22 -23.73 -29.15
CA THR A 356 22.11 -22.29 -29.49
C THR A 356 23.13 -21.49 -28.66
N PRO A 357 23.78 -20.45 -29.22
CA PRO A 357 24.85 -19.74 -28.51
C PRO A 357 24.37 -19.12 -27.20
N SER A 358 25.14 -19.30 -26.12
CA SER A 358 24.84 -18.66 -24.84
C SER A 358 25.05 -17.15 -24.94
N THR A 359 23.96 -16.39 -24.77
CA THR A 359 24.06 -15.00 -24.35
C THR A 359 24.70 -14.97 -22.96
N SER A 360 25.85 -14.31 -22.84
CA SER A 360 26.59 -14.21 -21.58
C SER A 360 25.71 -13.58 -20.50
N GLN A 361 25.33 -14.37 -19.49
CA GLN A 361 24.72 -13.83 -18.28
C GLN A 361 25.76 -12.95 -17.57
N SER A 362 25.50 -11.64 -17.51
CA SER A 362 26.04 -10.80 -16.44
C SER A 362 25.51 -11.34 -15.11
N GLY A 363 26.37 -11.41 -14.09
CA GLY A 363 25.98 -11.89 -12.76
C GLY A 363 24.84 -11.08 -12.15
N ILE A 364 24.03 -11.72 -11.30
CA ILE A 364 22.93 -11.04 -10.59
C ILE A 364 23.51 -10.28 -9.39
N GLY A 365 23.10 -9.03 -9.21
CA GLY A 365 23.65 -8.12 -8.22
C GLY A 365 25.14 -7.88 -8.43
N GLU A 366 25.95 -8.15 -7.41
CA GLU A 366 27.43 -8.11 -7.47
C GLU A 366 28.05 -9.36 -8.13
N GLY A 367 27.23 -10.26 -8.66
CA GLY A 367 27.66 -11.53 -9.26
C GLY A 367 27.82 -12.68 -8.26
N ASP A 368 27.60 -12.44 -6.97
CA ASP A 368 27.52 -13.46 -5.92
C ASP A 368 26.10 -14.01 -5.69
N SER A 369 25.10 -13.47 -6.40
CA SER A 369 23.71 -13.95 -6.40
C SER A 369 23.37 -14.75 -7.66
N ARG A 370 22.45 -15.71 -7.53
CA ARG A 370 22.01 -16.60 -8.63
C ARG A 370 20.56 -17.07 -8.45
N ILE A 371 19.91 -17.45 -9.55
CA ILE A 371 18.64 -18.18 -9.51
C ILE A 371 18.83 -19.63 -9.98
N VAL A 372 18.12 -20.55 -9.35
CA VAL A 372 18.00 -21.96 -9.75
C VAL A 372 16.54 -22.22 -10.07
N HIS A 373 16.25 -22.61 -11.31
CA HIS A 373 14.89 -22.94 -11.76
C HIS A 373 14.62 -24.44 -11.62
N ASN A 374 13.36 -24.81 -11.41
CA ASN A 374 12.88 -26.19 -11.31
C ASN A 374 13.64 -27.01 -10.26
N ILE A 375 13.72 -26.50 -9.03
CA ILE A 375 14.25 -27.28 -7.91
C ILE A 375 13.33 -28.48 -7.60
N ASP A 376 13.94 -29.60 -7.28
CA ASP A 376 13.29 -30.91 -7.09
C ASP A 376 12.51 -30.93 -5.76
N LEU A 377 11.21 -30.63 -5.85
CA LEU A 377 10.27 -30.52 -4.72
C LEU A 377 9.03 -31.39 -4.96
N PRO A 378 8.30 -31.78 -3.89
CA PRO A 378 7.00 -32.43 -4.02
C PRO A 378 6.03 -31.59 -4.88
N ALA A 379 5.28 -32.24 -5.77
CA ALA A 379 4.35 -31.56 -6.67
C ALA A 379 3.17 -30.87 -5.95
N ASP A 380 2.91 -31.28 -4.71
CA ASP A 380 1.91 -30.76 -3.77
C ASP A 380 2.50 -29.79 -2.73
N ALA A 381 3.75 -29.34 -2.91
CA ALA A 381 4.44 -28.52 -1.93
C ALA A 381 3.78 -27.15 -1.69
N PHE A 382 3.10 -26.57 -2.68
CA PHE A 382 2.37 -25.30 -2.49
C PHE A 382 1.18 -25.52 -1.57
N GLU A 383 0.31 -26.48 -1.91
CA GLU A 383 -0.92 -26.82 -1.21
C GLU A 383 -0.64 -27.30 0.21
N ARG A 384 0.41 -28.12 0.38
CA ARG A 384 0.83 -28.58 1.70
C ARG A 384 1.39 -27.47 2.57
N ILE A 385 2.23 -26.59 2.04
CA ILE A 385 2.75 -25.46 2.84
C ILE A 385 1.63 -24.44 3.12
N GLN A 386 0.66 -24.29 2.23
CA GLN A 386 -0.54 -23.48 2.47
C GLN A 386 -1.38 -24.01 3.65
N ALA A 387 -1.51 -25.34 3.78
CA ALA A 387 -2.32 -25.98 4.82
C ALA A 387 -1.56 -26.32 6.12
N GLU A 388 -0.26 -26.60 6.06
CA GLU A 388 0.57 -26.93 7.23
C GLU A 388 1.05 -25.67 8.00
N VAL A 389 1.09 -24.50 7.36
CA VAL A 389 1.58 -23.26 7.97
C VAL A 389 0.45 -22.47 8.64
N GLU A 390 0.69 -22.10 9.90
CA GLU A 390 -0.14 -21.19 10.68
C GLU A 390 0.15 -19.73 10.26
N TRP A 391 -0.70 -19.17 9.39
CA TRP A 391 -0.52 -17.84 8.82
C TRP A 391 -0.93 -16.73 9.79
N GLN A 392 -0.02 -15.77 10.02
CA GLN A 392 -0.20 -14.66 10.96
C GLN A 392 -0.16 -13.29 10.24
N LYS A 393 -0.86 -12.30 10.81
CA LYS A 393 -0.82 -10.90 10.39
C LYS A 393 0.29 -10.18 11.17
N MET A 394 1.21 -9.50 10.46
CA MET A 394 2.35 -8.81 11.07
C MET A 394 2.21 -7.29 10.99
N TYR A 395 2.67 -6.59 12.03
CA TYR A 395 2.62 -5.13 12.12
C TYR A 395 4.03 -4.53 12.10
N HIS A 396 4.07 -3.27 11.67
CA HIS A 396 5.23 -2.38 11.74
C HIS A 396 4.74 -0.97 12.09
N LEU A 397 5.65 -0.08 12.47
CA LEU A 397 5.37 1.33 12.82
C LEU A 397 4.43 2.07 11.84
N SER A 398 4.44 1.72 10.55
CA SER A 398 3.58 2.26 9.48
C SER A 398 2.32 1.41 9.16
N GLY A 399 1.89 0.53 10.07
CA GLY A 399 0.60 -0.17 10.03
C GLY A 399 0.67 -1.69 9.83
N LEU A 400 -0.37 -2.26 9.21
CA LEU A 400 -0.44 -3.69 8.88
C LEU A 400 0.42 -4.00 7.64
N VAL A 401 1.25 -5.03 7.72
CA VAL A 401 1.98 -5.56 6.56
C VAL A 401 1.00 -6.35 5.67
N PRO A 402 0.94 -6.11 4.34
CA PRO A 402 -0.19 -6.58 3.52
C PRO A 402 -0.24 -8.11 3.34
N ARG A 403 0.93 -8.74 3.21
CA ARG A 403 1.11 -10.19 3.07
C ARG A 403 1.06 -10.90 4.42
N LEU A 404 0.51 -12.12 4.46
CA LEU A 404 0.55 -12.97 5.67
C LEU A 404 1.95 -13.59 5.84
N VAL A 405 2.34 -13.89 7.08
CA VAL A 405 3.68 -14.41 7.42
C VAL A 405 3.64 -15.56 8.41
N ALA A 406 4.71 -16.32 8.50
CA ALA A 406 5.00 -17.23 9.61
C ALA A 406 6.50 -17.40 9.81
N VAL A 407 6.94 -17.67 11.04
CA VAL A 407 8.35 -18.00 11.36
C VAL A 407 8.44 -19.46 11.75
N GLN A 408 9.32 -20.20 11.07
CA GLN A 408 9.64 -21.58 11.45
C GLN A 408 11.15 -21.79 11.58
N GLY A 409 11.55 -22.75 12.40
CA GLY A 409 12.95 -23.10 12.56
C GLY A 409 13.20 -24.46 13.21
N GLN A 410 14.48 -24.74 13.42
CA GLN A 410 14.95 -25.89 14.19
C GLN A 410 15.43 -25.43 15.57
N ALA A 411 14.73 -25.85 16.62
CA ALA A 411 15.20 -25.70 17.99
C ALA A 411 16.41 -26.61 18.25
N GLN A 412 17.31 -26.16 19.13
CA GLN A 412 18.41 -26.96 19.64
C GLN A 412 17.92 -27.97 20.71
N PRO A 413 18.69 -29.06 20.99
CA PRO A 413 18.27 -30.11 21.92
C PRO A 413 18.13 -29.68 23.40
N ASP A 414 18.63 -28.50 23.76
CA ASP A 414 18.54 -27.89 25.09
C ASP A 414 17.26 -27.04 25.29
N GLY A 415 16.62 -26.63 24.20
CA GLY A 415 15.46 -25.72 24.17
C GLY A 415 15.66 -24.49 23.28
N ALA A 416 16.92 -24.16 22.96
CA ALA A 416 17.26 -22.85 22.40
C ALA A 416 16.80 -22.70 20.94
N ILE A 417 16.12 -21.59 20.62
CA ILE A 417 15.58 -21.31 19.29
C ILE A 417 16.40 -20.21 18.56
N PRO A 418 16.68 -20.36 17.25
CA PRO A 418 17.37 -19.34 16.48
C PRO A 418 16.48 -18.12 16.25
N ILE A 419 17.00 -16.93 16.50
CA ILE A 419 16.26 -15.65 16.33
C ILE A 419 16.81 -14.81 15.18
N TYR A 420 15.92 -14.26 14.36
CA TYR A 420 16.25 -13.33 13.28
C TYR A 420 15.60 -11.97 13.52
N ARG A 421 16.37 -10.97 13.98
CA ARG A 421 15.84 -9.63 14.25
C ARG A 421 15.93 -8.72 13.03
N HIS A 422 14.86 -7.98 12.79
CA HIS A 422 14.74 -6.95 11.76
C HIS A 422 13.85 -5.81 12.27
N PRO A 423 13.72 -4.68 11.54
CA PRO A 423 12.71 -3.67 11.85
C PRO A 423 11.29 -4.26 11.75
N ALA A 424 10.68 -4.56 12.90
CA ALA A 424 9.28 -4.89 13.11
C ALA A 424 8.96 -4.71 14.60
N ASP A 425 7.72 -4.36 14.93
CA ASP A 425 7.33 -4.03 16.32
C ASP A 425 7.45 -5.27 17.24
N GLU A 426 7.24 -6.44 16.65
CA GLU A 426 7.41 -7.78 17.21
C GLU A 426 7.78 -8.77 16.09
N SER A 427 8.48 -9.86 16.42
CA SER A 427 8.68 -11.00 15.51
C SER A 427 7.50 -11.98 15.59
N PRO A 428 7.03 -12.58 14.47
CA PRO A 428 5.99 -13.62 14.50
C PRO A 428 6.38 -14.83 15.36
N ALA A 429 5.38 -15.57 15.85
CA ALA A 429 5.61 -16.68 16.77
C ALA A 429 6.48 -17.78 16.14
N PHE A 430 7.55 -18.18 16.84
CA PHE A 430 8.43 -19.26 16.39
C PHE A 430 7.72 -20.61 16.50
N ARG A 431 7.60 -21.34 15.38
CA ARG A 431 7.15 -22.72 15.34
C ARG A 431 8.26 -23.67 14.84
N PRO A 432 8.23 -24.97 15.16
CA PRO A 432 9.07 -25.95 14.46
C PRO A 432 8.79 -25.98 12.95
N PHE A 433 9.77 -26.40 12.14
CA PHE A 433 9.52 -26.70 10.72
C PHE A 433 8.42 -27.78 10.55
N THR A 434 7.45 -27.53 9.68
CA THR A 434 6.45 -28.56 9.30
C THR A 434 7.05 -29.55 8.28
N PRO A 435 6.47 -30.75 8.11
CA PRO A 435 7.04 -31.76 7.21
C PRO A 435 7.23 -31.32 5.75
N ALA A 436 6.40 -30.44 5.20
CA ALA A 436 6.60 -29.87 3.87
C ALA A 436 7.71 -28.80 3.85
N VAL A 437 7.76 -27.93 4.86
CA VAL A 437 8.80 -26.88 4.96
C VAL A 437 10.18 -27.50 5.19
N ASP A 438 10.28 -28.57 5.98
CA ASP A 438 11.53 -29.31 6.21
C ASP A 438 12.03 -30.03 4.93
N ALA A 439 11.12 -30.57 4.12
CA ALA A 439 11.46 -31.16 2.82
C ALA A 439 12.01 -30.12 1.83
N VAL A 440 11.45 -28.90 1.81
CA VAL A 440 12.02 -27.78 1.05
C VAL A 440 13.39 -27.40 1.60
N ARG A 441 13.53 -27.26 2.93
CA ARG A 441 14.80 -26.92 3.61
C ARG A 441 15.92 -27.87 3.21
N ALA A 442 15.71 -29.19 3.34
CA ALA A 442 16.71 -30.20 3.00
C ALA A 442 17.11 -30.18 1.50
N THR A 443 16.17 -29.87 0.61
CA THR A 443 16.45 -29.66 -0.82
C THR A 443 17.32 -28.44 -1.06
N VAL A 444 17.05 -27.33 -0.34
CA VAL A 444 17.83 -26.09 -0.44
C VAL A 444 19.24 -26.28 0.15
N GLU A 445 19.39 -26.87 1.34
CA GLU A 445 20.71 -27.16 1.95
C GLU A 445 21.64 -27.93 1.00
N ARG A 446 21.09 -28.94 0.30
CA ARG A 446 21.81 -29.72 -0.73
C ARG A 446 22.29 -28.88 -1.93
N ILE A 447 21.67 -27.72 -2.20
CA ILE A 447 22.03 -26.79 -3.29
C ILE A 447 23.00 -25.69 -2.82
N LEU A 448 23.09 -25.44 -1.50
CA LEU A 448 23.96 -24.43 -0.89
C LEU A 448 25.27 -25.01 -0.35
N GLY A 449 25.25 -26.21 0.22
CA GLY A 449 26.39 -26.81 0.92
C GLY A 449 26.58 -26.32 2.37
N HIS A 450 25.64 -25.56 2.92
CA HIS A 450 25.61 -25.15 4.34
C HIS A 450 24.21 -25.38 4.94
N PRO A 451 24.07 -25.53 6.27
CA PRO A 451 22.79 -25.77 6.91
C PRO A 451 21.93 -24.50 6.99
N LEU A 452 20.64 -24.70 7.23
CA LEU A 452 19.60 -23.68 7.40
C LEU A 452 18.75 -24.06 8.62
N ASN A 453 18.63 -23.16 9.60
CA ASN A 453 17.93 -23.42 10.87
C ASN A 453 16.72 -22.49 11.11
N HIS A 454 16.46 -21.55 10.21
CA HIS A 454 15.37 -20.58 10.30
C HIS A 454 14.78 -20.25 8.93
N VAL A 455 13.47 -20.03 8.85
CA VAL A 455 12.76 -19.55 7.66
C VAL A 455 11.72 -18.48 8.03
N LEU A 456 11.67 -17.40 7.24
CA LEU A 456 10.52 -16.49 7.20
C LEU A 456 9.65 -16.86 5.99
N ILE A 457 8.48 -17.44 6.26
CA ILE A 457 7.48 -17.83 5.28
C ILE A 457 6.53 -16.64 5.05
N GLN A 458 6.18 -16.36 3.79
CA GLN A 458 5.30 -15.26 3.41
C GLN A 458 4.31 -15.71 2.34
N LEU A 459 3.01 -15.51 2.56
CA LEU A 459 1.94 -15.75 1.58
C LEU A 459 1.48 -14.42 1.01
N TYR A 460 1.71 -14.26 -0.29
CA TYR A 460 1.19 -13.18 -1.12
C TYR A 460 -0.13 -13.69 -1.71
N ARG A 461 -1.25 -13.11 -1.29
CA ARG A 461 -2.60 -13.60 -1.57
C ARG A 461 -3.09 -13.25 -2.98
N ASP A 462 -2.55 -12.19 -3.57
CA ASP A 462 -2.97 -11.67 -4.87
C ASP A 462 -1.85 -10.84 -5.55
N GLY A 463 -2.22 -9.93 -6.45
CA GLY A 463 -1.31 -8.96 -7.06
C GLY A 463 -0.99 -7.72 -6.20
N GLN A 464 -1.75 -7.42 -5.14
CA GLN A 464 -1.57 -6.21 -4.32
C GLN A 464 -0.61 -6.41 -3.14
N ASP A 465 -0.52 -7.64 -2.62
CA ASP A 465 0.45 -8.01 -1.59
C ASP A 465 1.90 -7.74 -2.07
N ARG A 466 2.67 -7.04 -1.24
CA ARG A 466 4.01 -6.50 -1.60
C ARG A 466 5.01 -6.52 -0.44
N ILE A 467 6.29 -6.35 -0.77
CA ILE A 467 7.38 -6.05 0.15
C ILE A 467 8.29 -4.96 -0.46
N SER A 468 8.48 -3.88 0.29
CA SER A 468 9.29 -2.71 -0.08
C SER A 468 10.76 -3.06 -0.33
N GLU A 469 11.49 -2.19 -1.03
CA GLU A 469 12.92 -2.39 -1.27
C GLU A 469 13.74 -2.22 0.02
N HIS A 470 14.43 -3.29 0.45
CA HIS A 470 15.20 -3.35 1.70
C HIS A 470 16.48 -4.20 1.54
N SER A 471 17.43 -4.08 2.48
CA SER A 471 18.45 -5.12 2.71
C SER A 471 18.03 -6.00 3.88
N ASP A 472 18.26 -7.29 3.75
CA ASP A 472 18.08 -8.28 4.82
C ASP A 472 19.13 -8.04 5.92
N LYS A 473 18.75 -8.12 7.19
CA LYS A 473 19.64 -7.73 8.30
C LYS A 473 20.68 -8.79 8.65
N THR A 474 21.98 -8.44 8.57
CA THR A 474 23.07 -9.41 8.75
C THR A 474 23.52 -9.59 10.22
N LEU A 475 22.88 -8.93 11.18
CA LEU A 475 23.17 -9.04 12.62
C LEU A 475 23.16 -10.50 13.12
N ASP A 476 22.08 -11.23 12.84
CA ASP A 476 21.87 -12.60 13.34
C ASP A 476 22.19 -13.69 12.30
N ILE A 477 22.44 -13.33 11.04
CA ILE A 477 22.77 -14.27 9.96
C ILE A 477 24.25 -14.65 10.04
N VAL A 478 24.57 -15.95 10.07
CA VAL A 478 25.95 -16.46 10.11
C VAL A 478 26.76 -15.90 8.93
N ARG A 479 27.84 -15.17 9.23
CA ARG A 479 28.71 -14.56 8.22
C ARG A 479 29.20 -15.60 7.19
N GLY A 480 29.06 -15.29 5.91
CA GLY A 480 29.41 -16.20 4.80
C GLY A 480 28.33 -17.22 4.40
N SER A 481 27.18 -17.26 5.07
CA SER A 481 26.01 -18.02 4.61
C SER A 481 25.15 -17.21 3.62
N PHE A 482 24.33 -17.91 2.81
CA PHE A 482 23.44 -17.28 1.83
C PHE A 482 22.03 -17.05 2.40
N ILE A 483 21.39 -15.96 1.94
CA ILE A 483 19.95 -15.72 2.12
C ILE A 483 19.21 -16.37 0.95
N CYS A 484 18.23 -17.23 1.23
CA CYS A 484 17.71 -18.15 0.21
C CYS A 484 16.18 -18.12 0.12
N ASN A 485 15.65 -17.58 -0.97
CA ASN A 485 14.22 -17.41 -1.21
C ASN A 485 13.69 -18.47 -2.19
N VAL A 486 12.95 -19.46 -1.69
CA VAL A 486 12.17 -20.39 -2.52
C VAL A 486 10.83 -19.78 -2.87
N SER A 487 10.42 -19.89 -4.13
CA SER A 487 9.15 -19.38 -4.66
C SER A 487 8.25 -20.50 -5.15
N LEU A 488 7.03 -20.57 -4.61
CA LEU A 488 5.97 -21.49 -4.97
C LEU A 488 4.71 -20.69 -5.33
N GLY A 489 3.84 -21.23 -6.20
CA GLY A 489 2.65 -20.50 -6.65
C GLY A 489 2.92 -19.62 -7.88
N ALA A 490 2.16 -18.54 -8.01
CA ALA A 490 2.23 -17.57 -9.09
C ALA A 490 3.62 -16.93 -9.24
N GLU A 491 4.03 -16.68 -10.48
CA GLU A 491 5.25 -15.92 -10.76
C GLU A 491 5.13 -14.47 -10.29
N ARG A 492 6.20 -13.96 -9.69
CA ARG A 492 6.41 -12.55 -9.36
C ARG A 492 7.83 -12.15 -9.73
N VAL A 493 8.07 -10.86 -9.94
CA VAL A 493 9.42 -10.36 -10.25
C VAL A 493 10.01 -9.70 -9.01
N MET A 494 11.11 -10.25 -8.50
CA MET A 494 11.94 -9.54 -7.53
C MET A 494 12.70 -8.42 -8.25
N VAL A 495 12.63 -7.22 -7.70
CA VAL A 495 13.44 -6.08 -8.14
C VAL A 495 14.65 -6.01 -7.24
N LEU A 496 15.85 -5.90 -7.83
CA LEU A 496 17.08 -5.52 -7.14
C LEU A 496 17.47 -4.12 -7.60
N ARG A 497 17.89 -3.24 -6.69
CA ARG A 497 18.36 -1.89 -7.04
C ARG A 497 19.57 -1.49 -6.20
N THR A 498 20.62 -0.94 -6.81
CA THR A 498 21.78 -0.41 -6.06
C THR A 498 21.36 0.66 -5.04
N LYS A 499 22.08 0.75 -3.92
CA LYS A 499 21.87 1.81 -2.91
C LYS A 499 22.28 3.18 -3.47
N ALA A 500 21.69 4.26 -2.95
CA ALA A 500 21.88 5.61 -3.49
C ALA A 500 23.34 6.10 -3.44
N SER A 501 24.07 5.74 -2.38
CA SER A 501 25.50 6.07 -2.22
C SER A 501 26.42 5.37 -3.23
N ALA A 502 25.95 4.35 -3.96
CA ALA A 502 26.72 3.73 -5.03
C ALA A 502 26.80 4.60 -6.30
N SER A 503 25.77 5.42 -6.58
CA SER A 503 25.66 6.25 -7.79
C SER A 503 26.52 7.52 -7.79
N GLU A 504 27.18 7.88 -6.68
CA GLU A 504 27.97 9.11 -6.55
C GLU A 504 29.39 9.01 -7.14
N SER A 505 29.79 7.82 -7.61
CA SER A 505 31.19 7.44 -7.81
C SER A 505 31.75 7.54 -9.24
N ALA A 506 31.00 8.13 -10.19
CA ALA A 506 31.41 8.23 -11.59
C ALA A 506 31.20 9.64 -12.19
N GLU A 507 32.29 10.39 -12.36
CA GLU A 507 32.26 11.71 -13.00
C GLU A 507 31.79 11.62 -14.48
N GLY A 508 30.64 12.21 -14.79
CA GLY A 508 30.19 12.44 -16.18
C GLY A 508 29.24 11.40 -16.80
N ALA A 509 28.77 10.42 -16.03
CA ALA A 509 27.65 9.55 -16.45
C ALA A 509 26.30 10.06 -15.92
N GLU A 510 25.19 9.74 -16.58
CA GLU A 510 23.86 10.05 -16.07
C GLU A 510 23.58 9.25 -14.78
N SER A 511 23.21 9.94 -13.69
CA SER A 511 23.05 9.34 -12.36
C SER A 511 21.75 8.53 -12.26
N GLY A 512 21.81 7.28 -12.71
CA GLY A 512 20.75 6.29 -12.59
C GLY A 512 21.14 5.14 -11.66
N ARG A 513 20.29 4.81 -10.67
CA ARG A 513 20.48 3.63 -9.82
C ARG A 513 20.20 2.35 -10.60
N THR A 514 21.25 1.55 -10.85
CA THR A 514 21.12 0.27 -11.58
C THR A 514 20.05 -0.61 -10.97
N THR A 515 19.10 -1.03 -11.80
CA THR A 515 17.98 -1.89 -11.40
C THR A 515 18.03 -3.19 -12.20
N GLN A 516 17.96 -4.34 -11.52
CA GLN A 516 17.80 -5.66 -12.12
C GLN A 516 16.42 -6.22 -11.78
N ARG A 517 15.89 -7.09 -12.65
CA ARG A 517 14.55 -7.68 -12.55
C ARG A 517 14.69 -9.19 -12.68
N VAL A 518 14.42 -9.92 -11.60
CA VAL A 518 14.60 -11.37 -11.49
C VAL A 518 13.22 -12.04 -11.39
N PRO A 519 12.73 -12.70 -12.45
CA PRO A 519 11.49 -13.48 -12.39
C PRO A 519 11.66 -14.66 -11.43
N LEU A 520 10.66 -14.87 -10.57
CA LEU A 520 10.60 -15.94 -9.59
C LEU A 520 9.44 -16.91 -9.94
N PRO A 521 9.62 -17.80 -10.92
CA PRO A 521 8.62 -18.81 -11.27
C PRO A 521 8.42 -19.82 -10.13
N HIS A 522 7.34 -20.61 -10.22
CA HIS A 522 7.11 -21.77 -9.37
C HIS A 522 8.33 -22.73 -9.37
N ASN A 523 8.66 -23.29 -8.21
CA ASN A 523 9.81 -24.15 -7.96
C ASN A 523 11.14 -23.50 -8.37
N SER A 524 11.29 -22.20 -8.09
CA SER A 524 12.59 -21.51 -8.17
C SER A 524 13.18 -21.23 -6.79
N LEU A 525 14.51 -21.22 -6.73
CA LEU A 525 15.31 -20.80 -5.58
C LEU A 525 16.18 -19.62 -6.02
N PHE A 526 15.94 -18.44 -5.44
CA PHE A 526 16.84 -17.31 -5.54
C PHE A 526 17.83 -17.33 -4.36
N VAL A 527 19.12 -17.36 -4.68
CA VAL A 527 20.23 -17.33 -3.72
C VAL A 527 20.83 -15.93 -3.76
N LEU A 528 20.65 -15.19 -2.66
CA LEU A 528 21.15 -13.83 -2.47
C LEU A 528 22.50 -13.88 -1.74
N GLY A 529 23.53 -13.37 -2.40
CA GLY A 529 24.89 -13.26 -1.86
C GLY A 529 25.08 -12.05 -0.94
N GLN A 530 26.09 -12.12 -0.07
CA GLN A 530 26.37 -11.11 0.94
C GLN A 530 26.73 -9.74 0.35
N ASN A 531 27.50 -9.69 -0.73
CA ASN A 531 27.87 -8.43 -1.39
C ASN A 531 26.67 -7.81 -2.09
N THR A 532 25.82 -8.63 -2.74
CA THR A 532 24.56 -8.15 -3.30
C THR A 532 23.65 -7.58 -2.20
N ASN A 533 23.43 -8.29 -1.09
CA ASN A 533 22.62 -7.76 0.02
C ASN A 533 23.21 -6.47 0.66
N MET A 534 24.54 -6.34 0.66
CA MET A 534 25.22 -5.14 1.14
C MET A 534 25.07 -3.94 0.20
N ARG A 535 25.19 -4.12 -1.12
CA ARG A 535 25.20 -3.00 -2.09
C ARG A 535 23.85 -2.72 -2.77
N TRP A 536 22.92 -3.67 -2.70
CA TRP A 536 21.60 -3.61 -3.34
C TRP A 536 20.49 -3.72 -2.29
N LEU A 537 19.36 -3.08 -2.59
CA LEU A 537 18.07 -3.34 -1.97
C LEU A 537 17.30 -4.34 -2.84
N HIS A 538 16.42 -5.12 -2.21
CA HIS A 538 15.55 -6.08 -2.90
C HIS A 538 14.09 -5.96 -2.44
N GLY A 539 13.15 -6.22 -3.32
CA GLY A 539 11.71 -6.16 -3.02
C GLY A 539 10.81 -6.81 -4.07
N ILE A 540 9.52 -6.94 -3.77
CA ILE A 540 8.48 -7.43 -4.68
C ILE A 540 7.32 -6.45 -4.63
N ARG A 541 7.01 -5.81 -5.77
CA ARG A 541 6.02 -4.73 -5.85
C ARG A 541 4.62 -5.29 -6.16
N ALA A 542 3.62 -4.48 -5.84
CA ALA A 542 2.24 -4.75 -6.25
C ALA A 542 2.13 -4.70 -7.79
N ASP A 543 1.53 -5.75 -8.37
CA ASP A 543 1.25 -5.87 -9.79
C ASP A 543 -0.15 -5.36 -10.11
N LYS A 544 -0.25 -4.04 -10.26
CA LYS A 544 -1.48 -3.30 -10.61
C LYS A 544 -2.03 -3.62 -12.02
N ARG A 545 -1.36 -4.45 -12.83
CA ARG A 545 -1.82 -4.79 -14.20
C ARG A 545 -3.16 -5.55 -14.14
N PRO A 546 -4.09 -5.30 -15.09
CA PRO A 546 -5.27 -6.15 -15.27
C PRO A 546 -4.88 -7.60 -15.59
N ASP A 547 -5.62 -8.57 -15.06
CA ASP A 547 -5.30 -9.99 -15.24
C ASP A 547 -5.35 -10.44 -16.71
N SER A 548 -6.11 -9.75 -17.56
CA SER A 548 -6.17 -10.01 -19.02
C SER A 548 -4.87 -9.70 -19.79
N ILE A 549 -3.85 -9.13 -19.12
CA ILE A 549 -2.49 -8.94 -19.67
C ILE A 549 -1.39 -9.63 -18.84
N LYS A 550 -1.75 -10.48 -17.88
CA LYS A 550 -0.81 -11.35 -17.16
C LYS A 550 -0.65 -12.68 -17.91
N SER A 551 0.48 -13.34 -17.73
CA SER A 551 0.74 -14.69 -18.24
C SER A 551 0.12 -15.76 -17.35
N THR A 552 -0.01 -16.98 -17.88
CA THR A 552 -0.49 -18.14 -17.12
C THR A 552 0.39 -18.49 -15.91
N ALA A 553 1.67 -18.11 -15.92
CA ALA A 553 2.57 -18.27 -14.78
C ALA A 553 2.29 -17.23 -13.68
N GLU A 554 2.06 -15.96 -14.05
CA GLU A 554 1.72 -14.87 -13.12
C GLU A 554 0.30 -15.02 -12.51
N GLN A 555 -0.57 -15.80 -13.17
CA GLN A 555 -1.94 -16.14 -12.74
C GLN A 555 -2.08 -17.53 -12.07
N ALA A 556 -1.02 -18.34 -12.03
CA ALA A 556 -1.08 -19.69 -11.47
C ALA A 556 -1.53 -19.67 -9.99
N TYR A 557 -2.13 -20.76 -9.49
CA TYR A 557 -2.60 -20.86 -8.10
C TYR A 557 -3.53 -19.72 -7.67
N GLY A 558 -4.42 -19.27 -8.58
CA GLY A 558 -5.33 -18.14 -8.32
C GLY A 558 -4.61 -16.79 -8.16
N GLY A 559 -3.36 -16.69 -8.62
CA GLY A 559 -2.48 -15.55 -8.39
C GLY A 559 -1.73 -15.58 -7.05
N GLN A 560 -1.93 -16.58 -6.19
CA GLN A 560 -1.24 -16.68 -4.89
C GLN A 560 0.21 -17.13 -5.03
N ARG A 561 1.12 -16.59 -4.20
CA ARG A 561 2.54 -16.99 -4.15
C ARG A 561 3.00 -17.20 -2.71
N ILE A 562 3.60 -18.35 -2.43
CA ILE A 562 4.30 -18.65 -1.18
C ILE A 562 5.80 -18.42 -1.38
N SER A 563 6.43 -17.82 -0.37
CA SER A 563 7.81 -17.36 -0.41
C SER A 563 8.53 -17.76 0.88
N LEU A 564 9.43 -18.74 0.80
CA LEU A 564 10.17 -19.25 1.95
C LEU A 564 11.58 -18.66 1.95
N THR A 565 11.87 -17.77 2.90
CA THR A 565 13.19 -17.10 3.01
C THR A 565 14.01 -17.76 4.10
N PHE A 566 14.79 -18.77 3.72
CA PHE A 566 15.67 -19.51 4.60
C PHE A 566 16.97 -18.74 4.89
N ARG A 567 17.46 -18.88 6.13
CA ARG A 567 18.70 -18.28 6.62
C ARG A 567 19.42 -19.28 7.54
N GLN A 568 20.74 -19.14 7.63
CA GLN A 568 21.52 -19.74 8.71
C GLN A 568 21.72 -18.69 9.80
N ILE A 569 21.16 -18.92 10.99
CA ILE A 569 21.14 -17.98 12.11
C ILE A 569 22.14 -18.40 13.18
N GLY A 570 22.91 -17.43 13.66
CA GLY A 570 23.97 -17.58 14.65
C GLY A 570 23.66 -17.00 16.03
N THR A 571 22.45 -16.44 16.22
CA THR A 571 21.96 -15.89 17.50
C THR A 571 20.79 -16.75 17.99
N TYR A 572 20.77 -17.04 19.29
CA TYR A 572 19.80 -17.94 19.91
C TYR A 572 19.20 -17.29 21.15
N ILE A 573 17.93 -17.61 21.43
CA ILE A 573 17.30 -17.37 22.71
C ILE A 573 16.87 -18.68 23.35
N GLU A 574 16.89 -18.75 24.68
CA GLU A 574 16.27 -19.81 25.47
C GLU A 574 14.98 -19.26 26.10
N PRO A 575 13.79 -19.62 25.57
CA PRO A 575 12.52 -19.09 26.07
C PRO A 575 12.24 -19.44 27.55
N ALA A 576 12.70 -20.59 28.05
CA ALA A 576 12.43 -21.01 29.42
C ALA A 576 13.23 -20.25 30.49
N THR A 577 14.39 -19.68 30.13
CA THR A 577 15.21 -18.82 31.01
C THR A 577 15.15 -17.34 30.64
N ASN A 578 14.50 -17.01 29.51
CA ASN A 578 14.51 -15.71 28.86
C ASN A 578 15.93 -15.13 28.69
N THR A 579 16.86 -15.93 28.14
CA THR A 579 18.25 -15.50 27.88
C THR A 579 18.62 -15.54 26.40
N ILE A 580 19.60 -14.73 26.00
CA ILE A 580 20.10 -14.57 24.62
C ILE A 580 21.63 -14.72 24.56
N TRP A 581 22.13 -15.35 23.48
CA TRP A 581 23.55 -15.43 23.13
C TRP A 581 23.78 -15.66 21.64
N GLY A 582 25.04 -15.59 21.20
CA GLY A 582 25.49 -15.89 19.84
C GLY A 582 25.96 -14.64 19.08
N GLN A 583 26.01 -14.72 17.75
CA GLN A 583 26.70 -13.75 16.88
C GLN A 583 26.23 -12.30 17.13
N GLY A 584 24.92 -12.06 17.07
CA GLY A 584 24.30 -10.74 17.23
C GLY A 584 23.94 -10.38 18.67
N ALA A 585 24.16 -11.25 19.65
CA ALA A 585 23.96 -10.97 21.07
C ALA A 585 25.21 -10.30 21.67
N ILE A 586 25.12 -9.67 22.86
CA ILE A 586 26.33 -9.15 23.52
C ILE A 586 27.24 -10.31 23.94
N SER A 587 26.67 -11.36 24.56
CA SER A 587 27.38 -12.59 24.89
C SER A 587 27.41 -13.55 23.70
N LYS A 588 28.61 -13.95 23.27
CA LYS A 588 28.76 -14.83 22.08
C LYS A 588 28.65 -16.33 22.38
N THR A 589 28.62 -16.74 23.66
CA THR A 589 28.54 -18.15 24.10
C THR A 589 27.44 -18.38 25.14
N VAL A 590 26.92 -19.62 25.19
CA VAL A 590 25.83 -20.02 26.11
C VAL A 590 26.22 -19.93 27.59
N ASP A 591 27.48 -20.24 27.94
CA ASP A 591 28.00 -20.11 29.31
C ASP A 591 28.00 -18.68 29.85
N GLN A 592 27.78 -17.69 28.97
CA GLN A 592 27.73 -16.27 29.27
C GLN A 592 26.38 -15.65 28.91
N ALA A 593 25.35 -16.44 28.58
CA ALA A 593 24.05 -15.96 28.11
C ALA A 593 23.44 -14.90 29.04
N ARG A 594 22.85 -13.86 28.45
CA ARG A 594 22.37 -12.66 29.15
C ARG A 594 20.84 -12.60 29.11
N PRO A 595 20.15 -11.97 30.07
CA PRO A 595 18.70 -11.80 29.99
C PRO A 595 18.30 -11.06 28.70
N VAL A 596 17.22 -11.50 28.05
CA VAL A 596 16.61 -10.78 26.92
C VAL A 596 16.08 -9.44 27.40
N ILE A 597 16.29 -8.39 26.60
CA ILE A 597 15.76 -7.06 26.86
C ILE A 597 14.57 -6.78 25.93
N HIS A 598 13.47 -6.29 26.52
CA HIS A 598 12.27 -5.85 25.81
C HIS A 598 11.97 -4.40 26.21
N ALA A 599 11.44 -3.60 25.27
CA ALA A 599 10.97 -2.23 25.51
C ALA A 599 12.00 -1.24 26.13
N ASP A 600 13.30 -1.54 26.10
CA ASP A 600 14.35 -0.56 26.39
C ASP A 600 14.47 0.43 25.22
N ALA A 601 14.12 1.69 25.47
CA ALA A 601 14.18 2.75 24.47
C ALA A 601 15.60 2.98 23.92
N ALA A 602 16.63 2.91 24.76
CA ALA A 602 18.00 3.25 24.35
C ALA A 602 18.63 2.16 23.47
N GLY A 603 18.50 0.89 23.87
CA GLY A 603 18.92 -0.26 23.07
C GLY A 603 18.08 -0.43 21.80
N THR A 604 16.78 -0.08 21.84
CA THR A 604 15.90 -0.04 20.67
C THR A 604 16.34 1.03 19.67
N GLU A 605 16.57 2.26 20.11
CA GLU A 605 17.08 3.35 19.28
C GLU A 605 18.41 2.97 18.63
N ARG A 606 19.35 2.41 19.40
CA ARG A 606 20.65 1.95 18.89
C ARG A 606 20.50 0.85 17.83
N LEU A 607 19.58 -0.09 18.03
CA LEU A 607 19.33 -1.20 17.08
C LEU A 607 18.67 -0.70 15.79
N ILE A 608 17.70 0.21 15.90
CA ILE A 608 17.06 0.87 14.74
C ILE A 608 18.08 1.72 13.97
N ALA A 609 18.95 2.47 14.66
CA ALA A 609 20.02 3.25 14.04
C ALA A 609 21.01 2.36 13.26
N ALA A 610 21.43 1.24 13.84
CA ALA A 610 22.30 0.26 13.21
C ALA A 610 21.64 -0.39 11.97
N PHE A 611 20.37 -0.83 12.09
CA PHE A 611 19.57 -1.31 10.95
C PHE A 611 19.42 -0.25 9.85
N GLY A 612 19.29 1.03 10.21
CA GLY A 612 19.20 2.17 9.31
C GLY A 612 20.53 2.55 8.65
N GLN A 613 21.66 2.24 9.29
CA GLN A 613 23.00 2.36 8.70
C GLN A 613 23.21 1.26 7.64
N GLU A 614 22.89 0.01 7.96
CA GLU A 614 22.99 -1.13 7.02
C GLU A 614 22.16 -0.91 5.74
N ASN A 615 20.97 -0.30 5.84
CA ASN A 615 20.15 0.02 4.65
C ASN A 615 20.72 1.14 3.76
N ARG A 616 21.52 2.08 4.30
CA ARG A 616 22.01 3.26 3.59
C ARG A 616 23.46 3.12 3.08
N ALA A 617 24.27 2.35 3.80
CA ALA A 617 25.67 2.13 3.46
C ALA A 617 25.82 1.18 2.25
N THR A 618 26.70 1.54 1.31
CA THR A 618 27.11 0.67 0.19
C THR A 618 28.26 -0.26 0.61
N GLU A 619 29.18 0.22 1.46
CA GLU A 619 30.14 -0.62 2.20
C GLU A 619 29.75 -0.61 3.68
N PHE A 620 29.53 -1.78 4.28
CA PHE A 620 29.02 -1.90 5.65
C PHE A 620 30.02 -2.62 6.57
N ASP A 621 30.57 -1.89 7.54
CA ASP A 621 31.43 -2.47 8.58
C ASP A 621 30.58 -3.17 9.65
N TRP A 622 30.36 -4.47 9.44
CA TRP A 622 29.64 -5.34 10.37
C TRP A 622 30.29 -5.36 11.76
N ASP A 623 31.62 -5.35 11.84
CA ASP A 623 32.34 -5.50 13.10
C ASP A 623 32.30 -4.21 13.93
N ALA A 624 32.31 -3.04 13.29
CA ALA A 624 32.11 -1.76 13.97
C ALA A 624 30.64 -1.48 14.38
N VAL A 625 29.65 -1.96 13.63
CA VAL A 625 28.23 -1.64 13.86
C VAL A 625 27.49 -2.71 14.67
N TYR A 626 27.80 -3.99 14.46
CA TYR A 626 27.14 -5.14 15.10
C TYR A 626 28.06 -5.95 16.01
N GLY A 627 29.39 -5.74 15.99
CA GLY A 627 30.36 -6.54 16.74
C GLY A 627 30.11 -6.59 18.25
N GLU A 628 29.78 -5.46 18.88
CA GLU A 628 29.39 -5.39 20.30
C GLU A 628 28.17 -6.25 20.64
N GLY A 629 27.29 -6.50 19.66
CA GLY A 629 26.04 -7.23 19.85
C GLY A 629 24.94 -6.44 20.58
N PHE A 630 23.75 -7.03 20.60
CA PHE A 630 22.52 -6.44 21.16
C PHE A 630 21.73 -7.52 21.91
N ASP A 631 21.29 -7.24 23.14
CA ASP A 631 20.41 -8.15 23.89
C ASP A 631 18.91 -7.79 23.74
N VAL A 632 18.61 -6.70 23.02
CA VAL A 632 17.23 -6.27 22.71
C VAL A 632 16.62 -7.17 21.64
N VAL A 633 15.36 -7.57 21.85
CA VAL A 633 14.61 -8.48 20.95
C VAL A 633 13.34 -7.86 20.39
N ASN A 634 12.43 -7.37 21.23
CA ASN A 634 11.16 -6.76 20.80
C ASN A 634 11.13 -5.27 21.15
N PHE A 635 10.65 -4.45 20.21
CA PHE A 635 10.46 -3.01 20.42
C PHE A 635 9.20 -2.69 21.24
N VAL A 636 8.19 -3.56 21.19
CA VAL A 636 6.96 -3.47 21.99
C VAL A 636 6.74 -4.79 22.75
N THR A 637 6.25 -4.71 23.99
CA THR A 637 5.88 -5.90 24.77
C THR A 637 4.56 -6.49 24.26
N PRO A 638 4.50 -7.77 23.86
CA PRO A 638 3.28 -8.37 23.33
C PRO A 638 2.30 -8.79 24.44
N SER A 639 1.31 -7.94 24.68
CA SER A 639 0.10 -8.28 25.42
C SER A 639 -0.99 -8.77 24.46
N THR A 640 -0.97 -10.07 24.17
CA THR A 640 -2.03 -10.74 23.38
C THR A 640 -3.13 -11.22 24.32
N ALA A 641 -4.36 -10.74 24.08
CA ALA A 641 -5.56 -11.19 24.78
C ALA A 641 -6.07 -12.54 24.21
N GLN A 642 -7.08 -13.13 24.85
CA GLN A 642 -7.80 -14.29 24.33
C GLN A 642 -9.28 -13.95 24.13
N LEU A 643 -9.88 -14.53 23.11
CA LEU A 643 -11.30 -14.40 22.79
C LEU A 643 -11.91 -15.79 22.57
N VAL A 644 -12.82 -16.21 23.45
CA VAL A 644 -13.69 -17.36 23.22
C VAL A 644 -14.93 -16.87 22.49
N LEU A 645 -15.17 -17.41 21.29
CA LEU A 645 -16.34 -17.06 20.47
C LEU A 645 -17.61 -17.74 20.98
N SER A 646 -18.76 -17.11 20.70
CA SER A 646 -20.10 -17.64 21.02
C SER A 646 -20.66 -18.58 19.96
N GLY A 647 -20.18 -18.50 18.71
CA GLY A 647 -20.75 -19.18 17.56
C GLY A 647 -21.90 -18.41 16.90
N ASP A 648 -22.28 -17.24 17.44
CA ASP A 648 -23.26 -16.33 16.84
C ASP A 648 -22.53 -15.28 16.01
N SER A 649 -22.66 -15.38 14.68
CA SER A 649 -21.89 -14.58 13.73
C SER A 649 -22.11 -13.06 13.81
N VAL A 650 -23.19 -12.59 14.44
CA VAL A 650 -23.39 -11.15 14.69
C VAL A 650 -22.65 -10.75 15.95
N ILE A 651 -22.91 -11.44 17.06
CA ILE A 651 -22.36 -11.18 18.40
C ILE A 651 -20.82 -11.27 18.37
N ASP A 652 -20.29 -12.30 17.72
CA ASP A 652 -18.84 -12.50 17.56
C ASP A 652 -18.22 -11.41 16.69
N LEU A 653 -18.87 -11.01 15.60
CA LEU A 653 -18.37 -9.95 14.72
C LEU A 653 -18.32 -8.58 15.43
N ARG A 654 -19.31 -8.26 16.28
CA ARG A 654 -19.30 -7.02 17.09
C ARG A 654 -18.03 -6.91 17.94
N VAL A 655 -17.68 -7.98 18.65
CA VAL A 655 -16.48 -8.02 19.50
C VAL A 655 -15.19 -7.99 18.67
N ARG A 656 -15.11 -8.77 17.59
CA ARG A 656 -13.94 -8.79 16.70
C ARG A 656 -13.68 -7.42 16.07
N LEU A 657 -14.72 -6.71 15.62
CA LEU A 657 -14.62 -5.33 15.13
C LEU A 657 -14.11 -4.38 16.22
N CYS A 658 -14.72 -4.40 17.41
CA CYS A 658 -14.33 -3.51 18.51
C CYS A 658 -12.85 -3.74 18.94
N LEU A 659 -12.40 -4.99 19.01
CA LEU A 659 -11.00 -5.33 19.29
C LEU A 659 -10.05 -4.84 18.18
N GLY A 660 -10.39 -5.10 16.91
CA GLY A 660 -9.55 -4.69 15.77
C GLY A 660 -9.43 -3.19 15.59
N GLU A 661 -10.51 -2.44 15.83
CA GLU A 661 -10.57 -0.97 15.75
C GLU A 661 -9.89 -0.29 16.96
N ASN A 662 -9.99 -0.85 18.17
CA ASN A 662 -9.09 -0.48 19.29
C ASN A 662 -7.64 -0.91 19.05
N GLY A 663 -7.39 -1.78 18.07
CA GLY A 663 -6.06 -2.31 17.74
C GLY A 663 -5.52 -3.37 18.69
N ILE A 664 -6.38 -3.92 19.54
CA ILE A 664 -6.06 -4.95 20.53
C ILE A 664 -5.82 -6.27 19.82
N ARG A 665 -4.69 -6.91 20.14
CA ARG A 665 -4.33 -8.24 19.62
C ARG A 665 -5.02 -9.30 20.47
N TYR A 666 -5.65 -10.27 19.81
CA TYR A 666 -6.31 -11.40 20.48
C TYR A 666 -6.10 -12.70 19.70
N GLU A 667 -6.00 -13.81 20.42
CA GLU A 667 -6.08 -15.16 19.88
C GLU A 667 -7.49 -15.73 20.08
N VAL A 668 -8.03 -16.41 19.06
CA VAL A 668 -9.33 -17.08 19.15
C VAL A 668 -9.16 -18.45 19.78
N VAL A 669 -9.74 -18.66 20.97
CA VAL A 669 -9.62 -19.91 21.72
C VAL A 669 -10.75 -20.87 21.34
N THR A 670 -10.40 -21.92 20.60
CA THR A 670 -11.29 -23.04 20.29
C THR A 670 -11.26 -24.10 21.39
N GLY A 671 -12.40 -24.75 21.67
CA GLY A 671 -12.45 -25.92 22.58
C GLY A 671 -12.58 -25.60 24.08
N TYR A 672 -12.85 -24.34 24.46
CA TYR A 672 -12.96 -23.90 25.86
C TYR A 672 -13.94 -24.75 26.71
N GLY A 673 -14.98 -25.33 26.11
CA GLY A 673 -15.96 -26.20 26.78
C GLY A 673 -15.46 -27.60 27.17
N GLU A 674 -14.28 -28.04 26.71
CA GLU A 674 -13.74 -29.37 27.04
C GLU A 674 -12.89 -29.37 28.34
N GLN A 675 -12.45 -28.21 28.82
CA GLN A 675 -11.72 -28.06 30.08
C GLN A 675 -12.70 -27.77 31.23
N GLY A 676 -13.31 -28.83 31.75
CA GLY A 676 -14.45 -28.73 32.67
C GLY A 676 -14.16 -28.09 34.03
N VAL A 677 -15.03 -27.16 34.43
CA VAL A 677 -15.23 -26.69 35.81
C VAL A 677 -16.69 -26.97 36.20
N GLY A 678 -16.94 -27.39 37.44
CA GLY A 678 -18.28 -27.76 37.92
C GLY A 678 -19.15 -26.58 38.38
N ASN A 679 -20.43 -26.87 38.60
CA ASN A 679 -21.56 -26.01 39.03
C ASN A 679 -22.24 -25.12 37.97
N ASP A 680 -23.40 -25.61 37.49
CA ASP A 680 -24.69 -24.90 37.37
C ASP A 680 -24.83 -23.54 36.67
N GLN A 681 -23.78 -22.95 36.09
CA GLN A 681 -23.90 -21.78 35.22
C GLN A 681 -23.12 -22.00 33.92
N THR A 682 -23.84 -22.06 32.80
CA THR A 682 -23.25 -21.97 31.47
C THR A 682 -22.52 -20.62 31.34
N PRO A 683 -21.23 -20.59 30.94
CA PRO A 683 -20.51 -19.34 30.79
C PRO A 683 -21.18 -18.47 29.72
N VAL A 684 -21.36 -17.19 30.02
CA VAL A 684 -21.83 -16.22 29.02
C VAL A 684 -20.73 -16.04 27.99
N LEU A 685 -21.07 -16.21 26.71
CA LEU A 685 -20.17 -16.05 25.58
C LEU A 685 -20.64 -14.90 24.67
N PRO A 686 -19.75 -14.24 23.92
CA PRO A 686 -18.29 -14.45 23.87
C PRO A 686 -17.60 -14.03 25.18
N LEU A 687 -16.40 -14.56 25.43
CA LEU A 687 -15.58 -14.27 26.61
C LEU A 687 -14.23 -13.67 26.16
N TYR A 688 -13.98 -12.44 26.58
CA TYR A 688 -12.69 -11.77 26.43
C TYR A 688 -11.86 -11.96 27.72
N ILE A 689 -10.57 -12.27 27.54
CA ILE A 689 -9.57 -12.38 28.60
C ILE A 689 -8.40 -11.48 28.22
N ALA A 690 -8.21 -10.38 28.93
CA ALA A 690 -7.09 -9.47 28.70
C ALA A 690 -5.76 -10.07 29.19
N SER A 691 -4.64 -9.49 28.74
CA SER A 691 -3.30 -9.97 29.07
C SER A 691 -2.91 -9.86 30.55
N ASP A 692 -3.64 -9.07 31.34
CA ASP A 692 -3.48 -8.96 32.80
C ASP A 692 -4.31 -10.01 33.57
N GLY A 693 -5.08 -10.85 32.86
CA GLY A 693 -5.99 -11.84 33.43
C GLY A 693 -7.39 -11.30 33.78
N SER A 694 -7.68 -10.02 33.50
CA SER A 694 -9.04 -9.50 33.64
C SER A 694 -9.96 -10.04 32.54
N THR A 695 -11.25 -10.25 32.85
CA THR A 695 -12.20 -10.91 31.95
C THR A 695 -13.50 -10.15 31.79
N ALA A 696 -14.09 -10.17 30.59
CA ALA A 696 -15.41 -9.63 30.28
C ALA A 696 -16.22 -10.62 29.42
N ALA A 697 -17.51 -10.78 29.70
CA ALA A 697 -18.35 -11.84 29.13
C ALA A 697 -19.67 -11.28 28.58
N GLY A 698 -20.03 -11.67 27.36
CA GLY A 698 -21.10 -11.07 26.57
C GLY A 698 -20.61 -9.85 25.78
N ASP A 699 -21.09 -9.68 24.54
CA ASP A 699 -20.56 -8.68 23.60
C ASP A 699 -20.73 -7.23 24.06
N SER A 700 -21.93 -6.79 24.42
CA SER A 700 -22.17 -5.42 24.90
C SER A 700 -21.40 -5.12 26.20
N ALA A 701 -21.11 -6.14 27.03
CA ALA A 701 -20.26 -6.00 28.21
C ALA A 701 -18.77 -5.88 27.83
N ILE A 702 -18.29 -6.66 26.85
CA ILE A 702 -16.91 -6.55 26.33
C ILE A 702 -16.71 -5.19 25.66
N LEU A 703 -17.61 -4.76 24.77
CA LEU A 703 -17.58 -3.44 24.13
C LEU A 703 -17.52 -2.32 25.18
N THR A 704 -18.35 -2.38 26.22
CA THR A 704 -18.35 -1.41 27.33
C THR A 704 -17.04 -1.45 28.14
N HIS A 705 -16.51 -2.64 28.42
CA HIS A 705 -15.25 -2.81 29.16
C HIS A 705 -14.07 -2.20 28.38
N LEU A 706 -13.95 -2.50 27.08
CA LEU A 706 -12.91 -1.95 26.22
C LEU A 706 -13.00 -0.42 26.13
N ALA A 707 -14.22 0.14 26.04
CA ALA A 707 -14.43 1.58 26.03
C ALA A 707 -14.12 2.31 27.34
N GLN A 708 -14.03 1.58 28.46
CA GLN A 708 -13.63 2.10 29.77
C GLN A 708 -12.12 2.01 30.02
N GLN A 709 -11.38 1.21 29.25
CA GLN A 709 -9.91 1.16 29.37
C GLN A 709 -9.28 2.52 28.95
N VAL A 710 -8.15 2.84 29.57
CA VAL A 710 -7.44 4.12 29.40
C VAL A 710 -6.16 3.96 28.59
N GLU A 711 -5.55 2.78 28.62
CA GLU A 711 -4.28 2.47 27.96
C GLU A 711 -4.51 1.53 26.77
N THR A 712 -4.45 2.07 25.55
CA THR A 712 -4.36 1.26 24.33
C THR A 712 -2.90 0.84 24.10
N THR A 713 -2.66 -0.42 23.76
CA THR A 713 -1.32 -0.94 23.46
C THR A 713 -0.70 -0.39 22.16
N ARG A 714 -1.47 0.37 21.36
CA ARG A 714 -0.96 1.19 20.25
C ARG A 714 -0.67 2.63 20.69
N PRO A 715 0.57 3.13 20.55
CA PRO A 715 0.84 4.56 20.65
C PRO A 715 0.01 5.35 19.63
N GLY A 716 -0.51 6.51 20.04
CA GLY A 716 -1.27 7.43 19.16
C GLY A 716 -2.76 7.18 19.01
N ALA A 717 -3.26 5.97 19.30
CA ALA A 717 -4.70 5.70 19.29
C ALA A 717 -5.39 6.22 20.56
N GLY A 718 -6.63 6.72 20.42
CA GLY A 718 -7.57 6.77 21.53
C GLY A 718 -8.44 5.51 21.53
N PRO A 719 -8.80 4.95 22.70
CA PRO A 719 -9.75 3.84 22.76
C PRO A 719 -11.13 4.26 22.24
N LEU A 720 -11.86 3.33 21.60
CA LEU A 720 -13.23 3.56 21.14
C LEU A 720 -14.11 3.94 22.33
N ARG A 721 -14.67 5.15 22.32
CA ARG A 721 -15.69 5.60 23.28
C ARG A 721 -17.10 5.33 22.73
N GLY A 722 -18.12 5.80 23.45
CA GLY A 722 -19.53 5.57 23.14
C GLY A 722 -20.19 4.60 24.13
N GLY A 723 -21.30 4.01 23.72
CA GLY A 723 -22.11 3.06 24.49
C GLY A 723 -23.58 3.45 24.63
N ASP A 724 -23.92 4.71 24.33
CA ASP A 724 -25.26 5.27 24.57
C ASP A 724 -26.36 4.62 23.72
N TYR A 725 -26.01 4.05 22.55
CA TYR A 725 -26.96 3.36 21.67
C TYR A 725 -26.99 1.85 21.87
N LEU A 726 -26.03 1.22 22.56
CA LEU A 726 -25.97 -0.24 22.74
C LEU A 726 -27.32 -0.87 23.16
N PRO A 727 -28.08 -0.34 24.14
CA PRO A 727 -29.37 -0.92 24.52
C PRO A 727 -30.42 -0.86 23.39
N ILE A 728 -30.38 0.18 22.55
CA ILE A 728 -31.28 0.38 21.40
C ILE A 728 -30.87 -0.57 20.27
N ILE A 729 -29.57 -0.75 20.05
CA ILE A 729 -29.03 -1.67 19.03
C ILE A 729 -29.33 -3.13 19.41
N ASP A 730 -29.24 -3.48 20.69
CA ASP A 730 -29.59 -4.82 21.19
C ASP A 730 -31.10 -5.08 21.10
N GLN A 731 -31.94 -4.07 21.37
CA GLN A 731 -33.38 -4.15 21.09
C GLN A 731 -33.66 -4.32 19.58
N PHE A 732 -32.95 -3.60 18.71
CA PHE A 732 -33.08 -3.71 17.25
C PHE A 732 -32.67 -5.11 16.74
N LEU A 733 -31.55 -5.65 17.23
CA LEU A 733 -31.10 -7.02 16.95
C LEU A 733 -32.12 -8.07 17.41
N MET A 734 -32.75 -7.88 18.58
CA MET A 734 -33.81 -8.75 19.06
C MET A 734 -35.04 -8.75 18.14
N HIS A 735 -35.52 -7.57 17.71
CA HIS A 735 -36.65 -7.46 16.77
C HIS A 735 -36.32 -8.07 15.40
N TRP A 736 -35.08 -7.91 14.92
CA TRP A 736 -34.61 -8.58 13.70
C TRP A 736 -34.62 -10.11 13.83
N ARG A 737 -34.15 -10.66 14.96
CA ARG A 737 -34.16 -12.10 15.23
C ARG A 737 -35.59 -12.67 15.28
N GLU A 738 -36.50 -11.97 15.96
CA GLU A 738 -37.92 -12.32 15.99
C GLU A 738 -38.57 -12.24 14.59
N HIS A 739 -38.25 -11.22 13.79
CA HIS A 739 -38.74 -11.10 12.42
C HIS A 739 -38.23 -12.22 11.53
N ARG A 740 -36.93 -12.56 11.60
CA ARG A 740 -36.34 -13.67 10.83
C ARG A 740 -36.94 -15.02 11.22
N ALA A 741 -37.31 -15.22 12.48
CA ALA A 741 -37.95 -16.44 12.95
C ALA A 741 -39.42 -16.55 12.50
N ASN A 742 -40.19 -15.45 12.54
CA ASN A 742 -41.64 -15.48 12.36
C ASN A 742 -42.11 -15.07 10.94
N ASN A 743 -41.44 -14.12 10.30
CA ASN A 743 -41.86 -13.47 9.04
C ASN A 743 -40.75 -13.36 7.97
N PRO A 744 -39.92 -14.40 7.71
CA PRO A 744 -38.71 -14.29 6.88
C PRO A 744 -38.93 -13.84 5.42
N VAL A 745 -40.16 -13.92 4.91
CA VAL A 745 -40.54 -13.54 3.53
C VAL A 745 -40.83 -12.03 3.39
N HIS A 746 -41.14 -11.33 4.49
CA HIS A 746 -41.43 -9.90 4.48
C HIS A 746 -40.16 -9.08 4.74
N ALA A 747 -40.07 -7.89 4.12
CA ALA A 747 -39.01 -6.93 4.43
C ALA A 747 -39.07 -6.49 5.90
N PHE A 748 -37.90 -6.35 6.54
CA PHE A 748 -37.78 -5.88 7.92
C PHE A 748 -37.62 -4.36 7.94
N GLU A 749 -38.70 -3.63 8.24
CA GLU A 749 -38.71 -2.15 8.24
C GLU A 749 -38.57 -1.53 9.64
N PHE A 750 -38.70 -2.31 10.71
CA PHE A 750 -38.68 -1.82 12.09
C PHE A 750 -37.37 -1.08 12.40
N GLY A 751 -37.46 0.15 12.93
CA GLY A 751 -36.31 0.95 13.34
C GLY A 751 -35.48 1.58 12.21
N PHE A 752 -35.72 1.27 10.93
CA PHE A 752 -34.95 1.89 9.83
C PHE A 752 -35.19 3.40 9.72
N GLU A 753 -36.41 3.88 9.96
CA GLU A 753 -36.74 5.32 10.01
C GLU A 753 -36.10 6.03 11.20
N ASP A 754 -35.86 5.32 12.31
CA ASP A 754 -35.12 5.85 13.46
C ASP A 754 -33.61 5.93 13.17
N TRP A 755 -33.02 4.88 12.57
CA TRP A 755 -31.60 4.89 12.20
C TRP A 755 -31.30 5.91 11.10
N GLU A 756 -32.16 6.07 10.09
CA GLU A 756 -32.02 7.08 9.04
C GLU A 756 -31.97 8.51 9.61
N ARG A 757 -32.75 8.76 10.68
CA ARG A 757 -32.81 10.01 11.42
C ARG A 757 -31.65 10.20 12.40
N VAL A 758 -31.18 9.14 13.06
CA VAL A 758 -30.02 9.19 13.97
C VAL A 758 -28.71 9.37 13.20
N LEU A 759 -28.61 8.82 11.99
CA LEU A 759 -27.47 8.97 11.09
C LEU A 759 -27.51 10.28 10.28
N ASP A 760 -28.55 11.12 10.42
CA ASP A 760 -28.65 12.37 9.68
C ASP A 760 -27.61 13.39 10.15
N GLY A 761 -26.83 13.89 9.19
CA GLY A 761 -25.64 14.70 9.45
C GLY A 761 -24.51 13.99 10.21
N GLN A 762 -24.58 12.67 10.43
CA GLN A 762 -23.54 11.91 11.15
C GLN A 762 -22.68 11.06 10.21
N HIS A 763 -21.37 10.98 10.50
CA HIS A 763 -20.45 10.10 9.79
C HIS A 763 -20.49 8.68 10.38
N TYR A 764 -20.65 8.57 11.69
CA TYR A 764 -20.74 7.36 12.51
C TYR A 764 -21.75 7.62 13.66
N LEU A 765 -22.19 6.60 14.41
CA LEU A 765 -22.98 6.81 15.64
C LEU A 765 -22.21 7.60 16.70
N GLY A 766 -20.88 7.46 16.74
CA GLY A 766 -19.96 8.35 17.46
C GLY A 766 -19.80 9.76 16.88
N GLY A 767 -20.65 10.16 15.93
CA GLY A 767 -20.61 11.45 15.23
C GLY A 767 -19.58 11.46 14.11
N THR A 768 -18.38 11.97 14.39
CA THR A 768 -17.28 12.11 13.42
C THR A 768 -16.25 10.98 13.51
N VAL A 769 -16.19 10.29 14.66
CA VAL A 769 -15.29 9.17 14.94
C VAL A 769 -16.11 7.90 15.15
N LEU A 770 -15.55 6.75 14.78
CA LEU A 770 -16.17 5.45 15.03
C LEU A 770 -16.29 5.22 16.55
N ALA A 771 -17.44 4.74 17.02
CA ALA A 771 -17.69 4.36 18.41
C ALA A 771 -17.86 2.84 18.57
N ILE A 772 -17.96 2.37 19.81
CA ILE A 772 -18.39 0.99 20.08
C ILE A 772 -19.81 0.70 19.59
N ASP A 773 -20.66 1.72 19.52
CA ASP A 773 -22.01 1.64 18.99
C ASP A 773 -22.00 1.25 17.50
N ASP A 774 -21.07 1.80 16.71
CA ASP A 774 -20.91 1.44 15.29
C ASP A 774 -20.49 -0.02 15.12
N CYS A 775 -19.56 -0.47 15.97
CA CYS A 775 -19.12 -1.87 16.04
C CYS A 775 -20.28 -2.80 16.44
N SER A 776 -21.26 -2.30 17.20
CA SER A 776 -22.47 -3.04 17.59
C SER A 776 -23.55 -3.07 16.51
N LEU A 777 -23.83 -1.94 15.84
CA LEU A 777 -24.94 -1.81 14.88
C LEU A 777 -24.60 -2.37 13.50
N TRP A 778 -23.40 -2.13 12.98
CA TRP A 778 -23.08 -2.51 11.60
C TRP A 778 -23.17 -4.02 11.33
N PRO A 779 -22.76 -4.94 12.23
CA PRO A 779 -23.00 -6.37 12.10
C PRO A 779 -24.48 -6.76 11.94
N VAL A 780 -25.40 -6.04 12.59
CA VAL A 780 -26.85 -6.28 12.47
C VAL A 780 -27.33 -5.92 11.06
N PHE A 781 -26.96 -4.73 10.57
CA PHE A 781 -27.26 -4.34 9.19
C PHE A 781 -26.64 -5.30 8.17
N ARG A 782 -25.41 -5.79 8.39
CA ARG A 782 -24.78 -6.79 7.53
C ARG A 782 -25.59 -8.09 7.45
N GLU A 783 -26.10 -8.59 8.58
CA GLU A 783 -26.93 -9.80 8.58
C GLU A 783 -28.27 -9.59 7.88
N ILE A 784 -28.93 -8.43 8.09
CA ILE A 784 -30.15 -8.04 7.37
C ILE A 784 -29.87 -8.00 5.86
N MET A 785 -28.82 -7.31 5.42
CA MET A 785 -28.51 -7.14 4.00
C MET A 785 -28.12 -8.46 3.30
N GLN A 786 -27.48 -9.39 4.03
CA GLN A 786 -27.20 -10.73 3.53
C GLN A 786 -28.44 -11.64 3.50
N THR A 787 -29.43 -11.38 4.35
CA THR A 787 -30.65 -12.20 4.44
C THR A 787 -31.76 -11.71 3.48
N GLN A 788 -31.86 -10.39 3.26
CA GLN A 788 -32.97 -9.78 2.50
C GLN A 788 -32.53 -9.01 1.24
N GLY A 789 -31.23 -8.84 1.01
CA GLY A 789 -30.70 -8.05 -0.10
C GLY A 789 -30.49 -6.57 0.25
N ALA A 790 -30.37 -5.72 -0.77
CA ALA A 790 -30.13 -4.29 -0.57
C ALA A 790 -31.27 -3.60 0.19
N PHE A 791 -30.93 -2.64 1.06
CA PHE A 791 -31.93 -1.83 1.76
C PHE A 791 -32.71 -0.94 0.78
N ASP A 792 -33.92 -0.56 1.17
CA ASP A 792 -34.73 0.41 0.42
C ASP A 792 -33.95 1.72 0.20
N THR A 793 -33.94 2.18 -1.05
CA THR A 793 -33.29 3.43 -1.48
C THR A 793 -33.79 4.67 -0.75
N ARG A 794 -34.96 4.63 -0.08
CA ARG A 794 -35.43 5.72 0.77
C ARG A 794 -34.54 5.98 1.99
N PHE A 795 -33.80 4.97 2.46
CA PHE A 795 -32.88 5.08 3.59
C PHE A 795 -31.47 5.45 3.10
N THR A 796 -31.29 6.72 2.72
CA THR A 796 -30.06 7.25 2.13
C THR A 796 -28.90 7.26 3.13
N ASN A 797 -29.15 7.72 4.37
CA ASN A 797 -28.14 7.79 5.43
C ASN A 797 -27.73 6.38 5.88
N VAL A 798 -28.66 5.44 6.05
CA VAL A 798 -28.37 4.03 6.38
C VAL A 798 -27.54 3.36 5.27
N ASN A 799 -27.92 3.53 4.00
CA ASN A 799 -27.16 2.98 2.87
C ASN A 799 -25.73 3.56 2.80
N GLN A 800 -25.57 4.87 2.97
CA GLN A 800 -24.24 5.50 3.00
C GLN A 800 -23.40 5.02 4.19
N TYR A 801 -23.97 4.99 5.39
CA TYR A 801 -23.33 4.50 6.62
C TYR A 801 -22.87 3.05 6.46
N TYR A 802 -23.73 2.17 5.95
CA TYR A 802 -23.40 0.77 5.71
C TYR A 802 -22.20 0.63 4.78
N GLN A 803 -22.21 1.32 3.63
CA GLN A 803 -21.13 1.28 2.65
C GLN A 803 -19.83 1.94 3.16
N ARG A 804 -19.93 2.96 4.01
CA ARG A 804 -18.82 3.66 4.67
C ARG A 804 -18.08 2.75 5.65
N VAL A 805 -18.81 2.07 6.54
CA VAL A 805 -18.20 1.10 7.48
C VAL A 805 -17.68 -0.13 6.73
N ALA A 806 -18.43 -0.68 5.77
CA ALA A 806 -18.02 -1.84 4.96
C ALA A 806 -16.67 -1.66 4.23
N LYS A 807 -16.30 -0.42 3.90
CA LYS A 807 -15.06 -0.09 3.17
C LYS A 807 -13.84 0.08 4.08
N ARG A 808 -14.00 0.21 5.40
CA ARG A 808 -12.88 0.34 6.35
C ARG A 808 -11.91 -0.84 6.21
N GLY A 809 -10.61 -0.58 6.32
CA GLY A 809 -9.58 -1.62 6.16
C GLY A 809 -9.71 -2.74 7.18
N ILE A 810 -9.97 -2.39 8.44
CA ILE A 810 -10.14 -3.33 9.56
C ILE A 810 -11.40 -4.18 9.38
N VAL A 811 -12.53 -3.58 9.00
CA VAL A 811 -13.78 -4.31 8.71
C VAL A 811 -13.59 -5.35 7.61
N ARG A 812 -12.95 -4.99 6.48
CA ARG A 812 -12.62 -5.97 5.42
C ARG A 812 -11.66 -7.06 5.91
N SER A 813 -10.61 -6.67 6.62
CA SER A 813 -9.59 -7.57 7.18
C SER A 813 -10.16 -8.63 8.14
N ILE A 814 -11.24 -8.32 8.87
CA ILE A 814 -11.95 -9.24 9.79
C ILE A 814 -13.00 -10.08 9.06
N LEU A 815 -13.54 -9.61 7.93
CA LEU A 815 -14.47 -10.38 7.10
C LEU A 815 -13.77 -11.35 6.13
N GLU A 816 -12.44 -11.24 6.02
CA GLU A 816 -11.52 -12.19 5.38
C GLU A 816 -11.05 -13.30 6.36
N GLU A 817 -11.47 -13.28 7.64
CA GLU A 817 -11.09 -14.23 8.70
C GLU A 817 -12.28 -15.09 9.21
#